data_AF-F9S413-F1
#
_entry.id   AF-F9S413-F1
#
_cell.length_a   1.000
_cell.length_b   1.000
_cell.length_c   1.000
_cell.angle_alpha   90.00
_cell.angle_beta   90.00
_cell.angle_gamma   90.00
#
_symmetry.space_group_name_H-M   'P 1'
#
loop_
_entity.id
_entity.type
_entity.pdbx_description
1 polymer ?
#
loop_
_entity_poly.entity_id
_entity_poly.type
_entity_poly.pdbx_seq_one_letter_code
_entity_poly.pdbx_strand_id
1 'polypeptide(L)'
;MRFCLILVSLLLSTFVNAQDKDVLIIHSYHQGFFWTDAFQQGLDEVFKHSQISTRVMYLDTKRLQSSSYLDQLYSLYKTKFQEEQFKAIVVSDNTALQLMQRLAPELGNTPVVFGGINNYDPAMHQGLKATGITEDIDLLSNLSLIERLQPFAKKIYVISDHSITGDAVRQQVDKFLSLYPDYNQTVEQVVPNTYDELMAFVQNLDRQSAVLFWVYYRDNNGWISDNKDLQQLNQVTGAPIYMVHNLNMGFGAVGGVMQSGHIQGQQTAGQLMKLLAEPNGPLPVVKVGSPEIKLDYQAVIKWQLGVDGESSSVFFNKPQSFVERYQQELRFVISLFVTLAFVIAVLIYYLSRLKRSEQMALDNQTLIEMVFDQSYHYIGILDEHGCIISSNSKLQDLLYHQNMVAEKPIWLHRHWEQGASDRIQLYFKEQTEHSNCQFEAEIWHPEQGSMVLELSLKPLPKHEHRDAQVLLEGRDITSRKLTEERLFEREANLSHYYDQQPVMMITLDELNRVQQVNRFAEQLLGYKENQILGHRLKAFYVDDDASIPRQVLLQPKQVMQGVWQREVEYRHQNGQSLWIRENIRPLVESGHLLIVGEDVTTLRQMSDQLAYQAQHDLLTDTYNRNHFELELEKALREVESFTRTHAMLYLDMDQLKVLNDTAGHEAGDAAIQFCAGMLEDVLPYKAILARMGGDEFAVLLKDCTERDAKNVAKSIIATLAEQAFIWDDISLNLACSIGIRLIDHTATSPQMVHAQADTACHAAKEEGRNRFSLYCQDDQDLRRREMEMACVNMVHKALANDRVELFAQRILDLEQGDSRMHFEILVRIRDANDEYISPGIFMPASERYNVAHLIDKQVVRQTLAWLAQHPNALDNLALCAINLSGHSMGNQEFIDFLIDELESSTVPCDKICLEITETAAMSNMNQALEFFAQLKQLGCLIALDDFGSGLSSFGYLKKLPVDIVKIDGLFVRDIDSNEMDHLMVRSINDLAKQMGKRTVAEFVENNQIIDLLIELGVDYAQGYAIGKPKPLAELVDELIAEREQFTTQA
;
A
#
# COMPACT_ATOMS: atom_id res chain seq x y z
N MET A 1 -55.04 5.49 26.64
CA MET A 1 -53.83 4.71 26.29
C MET A 1 -53.06 5.24 25.06
N ARG A 2 -53.31 6.47 24.58
CA ARG A 2 -52.55 7.10 23.47
C ARG A 2 -51.70 8.30 23.91
N PHE A 3 -51.63 8.58 25.22
CA PHE A 3 -50.92 9.75 25.79
C PHE A 3 -49.59 9.41 26.48
N CYS A 4 -49.29 8.13 26.73
CA CYS A 4 -48.02 7.71 27.36
C CYS A 4 -46.88 7.45 26.36
N LEU A 5 -47.18 7.22 25.08
CA LEU A 5 -46.14 6.94 24.07
C LEU A 5 -45.50 8.21 23.49
N ILE A 6 -46.17 9.36 23.58
CA ILE A 6 -45.61 10.65 23.16
C ILE A 6 -44.70 11.26 24.25
N LEU A 7 -44.89 10.88 25.51
CA LEU A 7 -44.07 11.40 26.62
C LEU A 7 -42.69 10.70 26.72
N VAL A 8 -42.56 9.47 26.20
CA VAL A 8 -41.30 8.72 26.24
C VAL A 8 -40.36 9.12 25.10
N SER A 9 -40.87 9.59 23.95
CA SER A 9 -40.00 10.14 22.89
C SER A 9 -39.49 11.55 23.19
N LEU A 10 -40.14 12.30 24.10
CA LEU A 10 -39.72 13.62 24.53
C LEU A 10 -38.72 13.61 25.71
N LEU A 11 -38.43 12.44 26.30
CA LEU A 11 -37.48 12.27 27.41
C LEU A 11 -36.15 11.61 27.00
N LEU A 12 -35.99 11.28 25.71
CA LEU A 12 -34.73 10.84 25.10
C LEU A 12 -34.17 11.90 24.16
N SER A 13 -34.29 13.18 24.55
CA SER A 13 -33.31 14.18 24.14
C SER A 13 -32.08 13.99 25.04
N THR A 14 -31.30 12.95 24.81
CA THR A 14 -29.87 13.09 25.04
C THR A 14 -29.46 14.26 24.15
N PHE A 15 -29.07 15.37 24.75
CA PHE A 15 -28.23 16.34 24.08
C PHE A 15 -27.09 15.53 23.45
N VAL A 16 -27.16 15.29 22.14
CA VAL A 16 -25.96 15.12 21.35
C VAL A 16 -25.35 16.51 21.40
N ASN A 17 -24.56 16.74 22.44
CA ASN A 17 -23.58 17.79 22.42
C ASN A 17 -22.77 17.46 21.15
N ALA A 18 -22.79 18.36 20.17
CA ALA A 18 -21.80 18.30 19.09
C ALA A 18 -20.47 18.05 19.80
N GLN A 19 -19.83 16.93 19.47
CA GLN A 19 -18.63 16.50 20.16
C GLN A 19 -17.66 17.68 20.05
N ASP A 20 -17.43 18.40 21.16
CA ASP A 20 -16.53 19.54 21.13
C ASP A 20 -15.22 19.04 20.55
N LYS A 21 -14.77 19.70 19.48
CA LYS A 21 -13.54 19.36 18.77
C LYS A 21 -12.39 19.64 19.75
N ASP A 22 -11.88 18.58 20.35
CA ASP A 22 -11.04 18.70 21.54
C ASP A 22 -9.65 19.25 21.20
N VAL A 23 -9.09 18.91 20.03
CA VAL A 23 -7.71 19.28 19.67
C VAL A 23 -7.60 19.76 18.22
N LEU A 24 -6.97 20.92 18.02
CA LEU A 24 -6.62 21.43 16.68
C LEU A 24 -5.15 21.11 16.37
N ILE A 25 -4.87 20.47 15.24
CA ILE A 25 -3.52 20.20 14.74
C ILE A 25 -3.25 21.16 13.58
N ILE A 26 -2.14 21.91 13.65
CA ILE A 26 -1.71 22.85 12.61
C ILE A 26 -0.32 22.46 12.13
N HIS A 27 -0.23 22.01 10.89
CA HIS A 27 1.03 21.70 10.25
C HIS A 27 1.59 22.90 9.49
N SER A 28 2.90 23.14 9.60
CA SER A 28 3.58 24.16 8.80
C SER A 28 3.50 23.89 7.29
N TYR A 29 3.52 22.62 6.86
CA TYR A 29 3.60 22.25 5.44
C TYR A 29 2.36 21.51 4.96
N HIS A 30 2.17 21.35 3.64
CA HIS A 30 1.04 20.65 3.05
C HIS A 30 1.02 19.15 3.39
N GLN A 31 -0.17 18.56 3.26
CA GLN A 31 -0.37 17.11 3.19
C GLN A 31 0.31 16.54 1.93
N GLY A 32 1.02 15.42 2.06
CA GLY A 32 1.89 14.87 1.00
C GLY A 32 3.36 15.27 1.15
N PHE A 33 3.69 16.18 2.06
CA PHE A 33 5.08 16.44 2.43
C PHE A 33 5.54 15.37 3.43
N PHE A 34 6.64 14.68 3.12
CA PHE A 34 7.10 13.49 3.85
C PHE A 34 7.16 13.69 5.39
N TRP A 35 7.58 14.88 5.84
CA TRP A 35 7.66 15.21 7.26
C TRP A 35 6.28 15.35 7.91
N THR A 36 5.36 16.06 7.24
CA THR A 36 3.99 16.28 7.70
C THR A 36 3.25 14.96 7.85
N ASP A 37 3.34 14.11 6.83
CA ASP A 37 2.63 12.83 6.81
C ASP A 37 3.18 11.87 7.87
N ALA A 38 4.52 11.79 8.01
CA ALA A 38 5.15 10.99 9.04
C ALA A 38 4.76 11.48 10.46
N PHE A 39 4.77 12.79 10.69
CA PHE A 39 4.38 13.40 11.97
C PHE A 39 2.92 13.13 12.31
N GLN A 40 2.00 13.31 11.35
CA GLN A 40 0.58 13.02 11.54
C GLN A 40 0.34 11.53 11.82
N GLN A 41 0.99 10.62 11.10
CA GLN A 41 0.90 9.18 11.40
C GLN A 41 1.35 8.85 12.83
N GLY A 42 2.42 9.50 13.31
CA GLY A 42 2.90 9.33 14.69
C GLY A 42 1.90 9.82 15.73
N LEU A 43 1.17 10.91 15.44
CA LEU A 43 0.07 11.38 16.28
C LEU A 43 -1.07 10.36 16.30
N ASP A 44 -1.51 9.91 15.11
CA ASP A 44 -2.65 9.02 14.93
C ASP A 44 -2.47 7.66 15.62
N GLU A 45 -1.26 7.10 15.62
CA GLU A 45 -0.97 5.84 16.32
C GLU A 45 -1.20 5.93 17.83
N VAL A 46 -0.80 7.04 18.44
CA VAL A 46 -1.03 7.28 19.87
C VAL A 46 -2.51 7.56 20.11
N PHE A 47 -3.18 8.26 19.19
CA PHE A 47 -4.59 8.59 19.31
C PHE A 47 -5.55 7.44 19.02
N LYS A 48 -5.13 6.40 18.30
CA LYS A 48 -5.95 5.24 17.87
C LYS A 48 -6.72 4.55 18.99
N HIS A 49 -6.22 4.64 20.23
CA HIS A 49 -6.84 4.06 21.42
C HIS A 49 -7.40 5.10 22.40
N SER A 50 -7.43 6.38 22.02
CA SER A 50 -7.93 7.51 22.80
C SER A 50 -9.21 8.07 22.17
N GLN A 51 -10.18 8.51 22.98
CA GLN A 51 -11.41 9.16 22.49
C GLN A 51 -11.20 10.66 22.19
N ILE A 52 -10.11 11.01 21.51
CA ILE A 52 -9.80 12.41 21.17
C ILE A 52 -10.30 12.71 19.76
N SER A 53 -11.12 13.75 19.63
CA SER A 53 -11.49 14.33 18.32
C SER A 53 -10.44 15.36 17.91
N THR A 54 -9.85 15.19 16.73
CA THR A 54 -8.81 16.07 16.17
C THR A 54 -9.30 16.78 14.91
N ARG A 55 -8.86 18.02 14.69
CA ARG A 55 -9.04 18.76 13.42
C ARG A 55 -7.67 19.11 12.87
N VAL A 56 -7.37 18.72 11.64
CA VAL A 56 -6.05 18.96 11.03
C VAL A 56 -6.13 20.12 10.03
N MET A 57 -5.14 20.99 10.05
CA MET A 57 -4.99 22.12 9.14
C MET A 57 -3.55 22.20 8.64
N TYR A 58 -3.35 22.71 7.42
CA TYR A 58 -2.04 22.81 6.79
C TYR A 58 -1.79 24.26 6.33
N LEU A 59 -0.61 24.81 6.64
CA LEU A 59 -0.24 26.18 6.27
C LEU A 59 0.46 26.27 4.91
N ASP A 60 0.89 25.14 4.33
CA ASP A 60 1.58 25.04 3.04
C ASP A 60 2.78 25.98 2.83
N THR A 61 3.54 26.24 3.89
CA THR A 61 4.61 27.26 3.87
C THR A 61 5.88 26.84 3.12
N LYS A 62 5.95 25.60 2.61
CA LYS A 62 7.05 25.16 1.73
C LYS A 62 6.79 25.51 0.26
N ARG A 63 5.52 25.56 -0.17
CA ARG A 63 5.16 25.95 -1.53
C ARG A 63 4.92 27.45 -1.64
N LEU A 64 4.41 28.07 -0.57
CA LEU A 64 4.01 29.48 -0.53
C LEU A 64 4.74 30.22 0.59
N GLN A 65 5.70 31.08 0.24
CA GLN A 65 6.57 31.78 1.22
C GLN A 65 6.43 33.32 1.19
N SER A 66 5.42 33.86 0.50
CA SER A 66 5.27 35.32 0.43
C SER A 66 4.83 35.91 1.78
N SER A 67 5.34 37.10 2.11
CA SER A 67 4.94 37.83 3.32
C SER A 67 3.44 38.13 3.35
N SER A 68 2.86 38.47 2.19
CA SER A 68 1.43 38.68 2.00
C SER A 68 0.60 37.45 2.40
N TYR A 69 1.05 36.25 2.01
CA TYR A 69 0.38 34.99 2.36
C TYR A 69 0.41 34.72 3.86
N LEU A 70 1.55 34.94 4.52
CA LEU A 70 1.67 34.77 5.99
C LEU A 70 0.77 35.75 6.76
N ASP A 71 0.58 36.97 6.27
CA ASP A 71 -0.33 37.94 6.88
C ASP A 71 -1.81 37.63 6.65
N GLN A 72 -2.16 37.03 5.51
CA GLN A 72 -3.50 36.49 5.26
C GLN A 72 -3.79 35.30 6.19
N LEU A 73 -2.84 34.38 6.36
CA LEU A 73 -2.96 33.27 7.32
C LEU A 73 -3.16 33.80 8.75
N TYR A 74 -2.38 34.79 9.18
CA TYR A 74 -2.60 35.43 10.47
C TYR A 74 -4.02 35.98 10.62
N SER A 75 -4.52 36.69 9.62
CA SER A 75 -5.87 37.29 9.65
C SER A 75 -6.98 36.23 9.71
N LEU A 76 -6.81 35.14 8.96
CA LEU A 76 -7.72 34.00 8.96
C LEU A 76 -7.79 33.32 10.33
N TYR A 77 -6.64 32.95 10.89
CA TYR A 77 -6.59 32.24 12.18
C TYR A 77 -6.94 33.15 13.35
N LYS A 78 -6.68 34.45 13.25
CA LYS A 78 -7.18 35.44 14.22
C LYS A 78 -8.69 35.44 14.30
N THR A 79 -9.36 35.46 13.16
CA THR A 79 -10.83 35.41 13.09
C THR A 79 -11.33 34.07 13.66
N LYS A 80 -10.68 32.97 13.28
CA LYS A 80 -11.03 31.63 13.76
C LYS A 80 -10.93 31.47 15.28
N PHE A 81 -9.85 31.92 15.92
CA PHE A 81 -9.68 31.79 17.37
C PHE A 81 -10.54 32.78 18.18
N GLN A 82 -11.15 33.78 17.54
CA GLN A 82 -12.19 34.60 18.17
C GLN A 82 -13.53 33.86 18.26
N GLU A 83 -13.81 32.96 17.31
CA GLU A 83 -15.09 32.26 17.20
C GLU A 83 -15.04 30.83 17.78
N GLU A 84 -13.88 30.16 17.68
CA GLU A 84 -13.67 28.77 18.12
C GLU A 84 -12.69 28.69 19.29
N GLN A 85 -12.97 27.81 20.27
CA GLN A 85 -12.08 27.50 21.39
C GLN A 85 -11.76 26.00 21.40
N PHE A 86 -10.48 25.66 21.60
CA PHE A 86 -10.00 24.27 21.62
C PHE A 86 -9.44 23.91 22.99
N LYS A 87 -9.53 22.63 23.41
CA LYS A 87 -8.92 22.19 24.69
C LYS A 87 -7.40 22.19 24.61
N ALA A 88 -6.84 21.95 23.43
CA ALA A 88 -5.42 22.09 23.15
C ALA A 88 -5.17 22.29 21.65
N ILE A 89 -4.00 22.83 21.30
CA ILE A 89 -3.54 22.98 19.92
C ILE A 89 -2.21 22.26 19.77
N VAL A 90 -2.06 21.43 18.74
CA VAL A 90 -0.78 20.83 18.35
C VAL A 90 -0.24 21.57 17.14
N VAL A 91 1.04 21.92 17.16
CA VAL A 91 1.69 22.56 15.99
C VAL A 91 2.93 21.79 15.57
N SER A 92 3.14 21.67 14.26
CA SER A 92 4.37 21.06 13.71
C SER A 92 5.28 22.10 13.07
N ASP A 93 6.57 22.07 13.42
CA ASP A 93 7.63 22.93 12.88
C ASP A 93 7.47 24.43 13.20
N ASN A 94 8.52 25.21 12.90
CA ASN A 94 8.72 26.57 13.38
C ASN A 94 7.63 27.54 12.90
N THR A 95 7.12 27.38 11.68
CA THR A 95 6.18 28.35 11.09
C THR A 95 4.83 28.33 11.79
N ALA A 96 4.31 27.14 12.09
CA ALA A 96 3.06 26.98 12.83
C ALA A 96 3.20 27.49 14.27
N LEU A 97 4.34 27.27 14.92
CA LEU A 97 4.61 27.84 16.25
C LEU A 97 4.69 29.37 16.23
N GLN A 98 5.37 29.96 15.24
CA GLN A 98 5.45 31.41 15.07
C GLN A 98 4.06 32.03 14.84
N LEU A 99 3.20 31.38 14.05
CA LEU A 99 1.83 31.81 13.85
C LEU A 99 1.04 31.81 15.17
N MET A 100 1.15 30.73 15.97
CA MET A 100 0.50 30.66 17.29
C MET A 100 1.05 31.69 18.27
N GLN A 101 2.36 31.97 18.23
CA GLN A 101 2.95 33.03 19.04
C GLN A 101 2.35 34.40 18.69
N ARG A 102 2.20 34.70 17.40
CA ARG A 102 1.55 35.94 16.92
C ARG A 102 0.09 36.06 17.37
N LEU A 103 -0.57 34.92 17.55
CA LEU A 103 -1.98 34.78 17.96
C LEU A 103 -2.15 34.50 19.46
N ALA A 104 -1.08 34.61 20.25
CA ALA A 104 -1.13 34.37 21.69
C ALA A 104 -2.23 35.16 22.44
N PRO A 105 -2.52 36.45 22.10
CA PRO A 105 -3.62 37.18 22.73
C PRO A 105 -5.00 36.55 22.52
N GLU A 106 -5.24 35.98 21.34
CA GLU A 106 -6.50 35.35 20.96
C GLU A 106 -6.64 33.92 21.52
N LEU A 107 -5.53 33.21 21.69
CA LEU A 107 -5.49 31.85 22.25
C LEU A 107 -5.72 31.80 23.77
N GLY A 108 -5.48 32.92 24.48
CA GLY A 108 -5.71 33.02 25.92
C GLY A 108 -4.99 31.95 26.72
N ASN A 109 -5.74 31.07 27.39
CA ASN A 109 -5.20 29.99 28.24
C ASN A 109 -5.16 28.62 27.54
N THR A 110 -5.49 28.54 26.25
CA THR A 110 -5.44 27.28 25.51
C THR A 110 -3.99 26.82 25.38
N PRO A 111 -3.67 25.60 25.84
CA PRO A 111 -2.32 25.05 25.78
C PRO A 111 -1.94 24.68 24.35
N VAL A 112 -0.71 25.04 23.96
CA VAL A 112 -0.11 24.67 22.66
C VAL A 112 0.98 23.63 22.88
N VAL A 113 0.92 22.50 22.16
CA VAL A 113 1.93 21.45 22.17
C VAL A 113 2.65 21.45 20.82
N PHE A 114 3.90 21.88 20.79
CA PHE A 114 4.69 21.91 19.55
C PHE A 114 5.53 20.64 19.38
N GLY A 115 5.78 20.25 18.13
CA GLY A 115 6.73 19.20 17.77
C GLY A 115 7.48 19.57 16.49
N GLY A 116 8.66 19.00 16.27
CA GLY A 116 9.45 19.31 15.07
C GLY A 116 10.10 20.70 15.09
N ILE A 117 10.32 21.29 16.28
CA ILE A 117 10.88 22.65 16.36
C ILE A 117 12.39 22.62 16.27
N ASN A 118 12.90 23.26 15.23
CA ASN A 118 14.33 23.41 14.95
C ASN A 118 14.89 24.66 15.63
N ASN A 119 16.11 24.58 16.17
CA ASN A 119 16.80 25.72 16.82
C ASN A 119 16.02 26.31 17.98
N TYR A 120 15.42 25.48 18.81
CA TYR A 120 14.50 25.94 19.83
C TYR A 120 15.12 26.99 20.78
N ASP A 121 14.44 28.13 20.92
CA ASP A 121 14.72 29.16 21.90
C ASP A 121 13.44 29.41 22.73
N PRO A 122 13.51 29.51 24.08
CA PRO A 122 12.37 29.88 24.91
C PRO A 122 11.63 31.17 24.46
N ALA A 123 12.31 32.08 23.75
CA ALA A 123 11.70 33.27 23.17
C ALA A 123 10.65 32.95 22.07
N MET A 124 10.70 31.78 21.43
CA MET A 124 9.80 31.39 20.32
C MET A 124 8.34 31.15 20.73
N HIS A 125 8.07 31.00 22.02
CA HIS A 125 6.70 30.91 22.54
C HIS A 125 6.49 31.86 23.72
N GLN A 126 7.30 32.92 23.81
CA GLN A 126 7.13 33.95 24.83
C GLN A 126 5.72 34.55 24.72
N GLY A 127 4.96 34.52 25.82
CA GLY A 127 3.57 34.99 25.87
C GLY A 127 2.52 33.93 25.51
N LEU A 128 2.94 32.74 25.07
CA LEU A 128 2.07 31.62 24.72
C LEU A 128 2.18 30.51 25.79
N LYS A 129 1.05 29.90 26.18
CA LYS A 129 1.05 28.74 27.09
C LYS A 129 1.47 27.48 26.31
N ALA A 130 2.76 27.32 26.05
CA ALA A 130 3.29 26.25 25.20
C ALA A 130 4.25 25.28 25.88
N THR A 131 4.19 24.01 25.48
CA THR A 131 5.19 22.96 25.74
C THR A 131 5.46 22.21 24.44
N GLY A 132 6.47 21.37 24.38
CA GLY A 132 6.63 20.51 23.21
C GLY A 132 7.87 19.66 23.18
N ILE A 133 8.11 19.12 21.98
CA ILE A 133 9.26 18.33 21.60
C ILE A 133 10.09 19.11 20.58
N THR A 134 11.40 19.28 20.83
CA THR A 134 12.31 19.94 19.90
C THR A 134 12.99 18.93 18.98
N GLU A 135 13.35 19.37 17.77
CA GLU A 135 14.04 18.62 16.72
C GLU A 135 15.45 19.15 16.51
N ASP A 136 16.17 19.41 17.59
CA ASP A 136 17.56 19.82 17.45
C ASP A 136 18.38 18.58 17.03
N ILE A 137 19.04 18.69 15.87
CA ILE A 137 19.92 17.65 15.36
C ILE A 137 21.16 17.61 16.24
N ASP A 138 21.36 16.49 16.94
CA ASP A 138 22.49 16.31 17.83
C ASP A 138 23.74 15.93 17.02
N LEU A 139 24.51 16.96 16.66
CA LEU A 139 25.79 16.81 15.98
C LEU A 139 26.78 15.98 16.81
N LEU A 140 26.80 16.15 18.13
CA LEU A 140 27.70 15.39 19.00
C LEU A 140 27.42 13.89 18.93
N SER A 141 26.14 13.52 18.99
CA SER A 141 25.72 12.12 18.88
C SER A 141 26.06 11.50 17.52
N ASN A 142 25.91 12.26 16.42
CA ASN A 142 26.33 11.80 15.09
C ASN A 142 27.84 11.63 14.98
N LEU A 143 28.64 12.59 15.46
CA LEU A 143 30.10 12.49 15.45
C LEU A 143 30.59 11.33 16.32
N SER A 144 30.02 11.16 17.51
CA SER A 144 30.31 10.03 18.40
C SER A 144 29.95 8.68 17.78
N LEU A 145 28.88 8.60 16.99
CA LEU A 145 28.51 7.40 16.25
C LEU A 145 29.53 7.10 15.14
N ILE A 146 29.93 8.12 14.39
CA ILE A 146 30.96 8.00 13.33
C ILE A 146 32.28 7.52 13.94
N GLU A 147 32.71 8.07 15.08
CA GLU A 147 33.93 7.63 15.77
C GLU A 147 33.88 6.16 16.22
N ARG A 148 32.71 5.68 16.67
CA ARG A 148 32.53 4.27 17.06
C ARG A 148 32.54 3.34 15.85
N LEU A 149 31.85 3.70 14.77
CA LEU A 149 31.70 2.88 13.56
C LEU A 149 32.94 2.91 12.66
N GLN A 150 33.64 4.05 12.63
CA GLN A 150 34.81 4.34 11.82
C GLN A 150 35.95 4.94 12.66
N PRO A 151 36.59 4.18 13.57
CA PRO A 151 37.63 4.69 14.47
C PRO A 151 38.89 5.25 13.78
N PHE A 152 39.04 4.98 12.49
CA PHE A 152 40.17 5.42 11.65
C PHE A 152 39.85 6.68 10.83
N ALA A 153 38.69 7.30 11.01
CA ALA A 153 38.34 8.56 10.37
C ALA A 153 39.26 9.69 10.87
N LYS A 154 39.94 10.38 9.94
CA LYS A 154 40.79 11.54 10.23
C LYS A 154 40.07 12.86 10.03
N LYS A 155 39.13 12.90 9.08
CA LYS A 155 38.32 14.07 8.76
C LYS A 155 36.85 13.70 8.58
N ILE A 156 35.97 14.55 9.07
CA ILE A 156 34.52 14.45 8.97
C ILE A 156 34.04 15.72 8.27
N TYR A 157 33.54 15.58 7.04
CA TYR A 157 33.05 16.69 6.24
C TYR A 157 31.55 16.85 6.44
N VAL A 158 31.11 18.02 6.92
CA VAL A 158 29.69 18.36 7.07
C VAL A 158 29.23 19.11 5.84
N ILE A 159 28.31 18.52 5.09
CA ILE A 159 27.80 19.08 3.83
C ILE A 159 26.51 19.87 4.09
N SER A 160 26.52 21.12 3.64
CA SER A 160 25.38 22.05 3.65
C SER A 160 25.22 22.73 2.27
N ASP A 161 24.11 23.42 2.03
CA ASP A 161 23.86 24.21 0.81
C ASP A 161 23.75 25.72 1.09
N HIS A 162 23.54 26.52 0.04
CA HIS A 162 23.37 27.97 0.14
C HIS A 162 21.94 28.40 0.49
N SER A 163 21.10 27.47 0.95
CA SER A 163 19.74 27.81 1.40
C SER A 163 19.75 28.47 2.79
N ILE A 164 18.63 29.10 3.15
CA ILE A 164 18.39 29.64 4.51
C ILE A 164 18.59 28.53 5.57
N THR A 165 18.19 27.29 5.26
CA THR A 165 18.41 26.14 6.13
C THR A 165 19.90 25.80 6.22
N GLY A 166 20.62 25.81 5.10
CA GLY A 166 22.06 25.57 5.05
C GLY A 166 22.87 26.61 5.82
N ASP A 167 22.50 27.89 5.74
CA ASP A 167 23.07 28.97 6.57
C ASP A 167 22.89 28.70 8.07
N ALA A 168 21.70 28.27 8.48
CA ALA A 168 21.43 27.93 9.87
C ALA A 168 22.28 26.73 10.34
N VAL A 169 22.44 25.71 9.50
CA VAL A 169 23.31 24.54 9.79
C VAL A 169 24.76 24.98 10.00
N ARG A 170 25.30 25.85 9.14
CA ARG A 170 26.67 26.34 9.31
C ARG A 170 26.88 27.06 10.63
N GLN A 171 25.95 27.94 11.00
CA GLN A 171 26.01 28.64 12.29
C GLN A 171 25.96 27.67 13.48
N GLN A 172 25.19 26.58 13.38
CA GLN A 172 25.17 25.54 14.41
C GLN A 172 26.51 24.81 14.51
N VAL A 173 27.13 24.47 13.37
CA VAL A 173 28.44 23.81 13.35
C VAL A 173 29.51 24.74 13.94
N ASP A 174 29.51 26.03 13.58
CA ASP A 174 30.42 27.02 14.17
C ASP A 174 30.24 27.14 15.69
N LYS A 175 29.00 27.18 16.15
CA LYS A 175 28.67 27.19 17.58
C LYS A 175 29.14 25.92 18.28
N PHE A 176 28.95 24.75 17.67
CA PHE A 176 29.42 23.48 18.19
C PHE A 176 30.95 23.45 18.31
N LEU A 177 31.67 23.88 17.27
CA LEU A 177 33.13 23.95 17.25
C LEU A 177 33.69 24.92 18.29
N SER A 178 32.94 25.98 18.63
CA SER A 178 33.29 26.88 19.74
C SER A 178 33.13 26.22 21.13
N LEU A 179 32.16 25.32 21.28
CA LEU A 179 31.86 24.61 22.53
C LEU A 179 32.75 23.38 22.72
N TYR A 180 33.17 22.73 21.62
CA TYR A 180 34.00 21.53 21.63
C TYR A 180 35.26 21.72 20.75
N PRO A 181 36.29 22.42 21.24
CA PRO A 181 37.46 22.79 20.44
C PRO A 181 38.27 21.60 19.91
N ASP A 182 38.14 20.43 20.54
CA ASP A 182 38.82 19.19 20.15
C ASP A 182 38.40 18.72 18.75
N TYR A 183 37.20 19.08 18.28
CA TYR A 183 36.69 18.74 16.96
C TYR A 183 37.20 19.66 15.83
N ASN A 184 37.86 20.78 16.13
CA ASN A 184 38.30 21.76 15.12
C ASN A 184 39.30 21.20 14.09
N GLN A 185 40.05 20.16 14.44
CA GLN A 185 41.01 19.52 13.53
C GLN A 185 40.40 18.36 12.73
N THR A 186 39.23 17.89 13.14
CA THR A 186 38.56 16.70 12.60
C THR A 186 37.34 17.05 11.78
N VAL A 187 36.58 18.08 12.13
CA VAL A 187 35.34 18.47 11.44
C VAL A 187 35.62 19.64 10.49
N GLU A 188 35.20 19.52 9.24
CA GLU A 188 35.35 20.54 8.20
C GLU A 188 34.01 20.79 7.51
N GLN A 189 33.61 22.05 7.35
CA GLN A 189 32.37 22.42 6.67
C GLN A 189 32.60 22.56 5.16
N VAL A 190 31.70 21.99 4.36
CA VAL A 190 31.76 22.05 2.90
C VAL A 190 30.43 22.55 2.35
N VAL A 191 30.49 23.57 1.48
CA VAL A 191 29.33 24.18 0.83
C VAL A 191 29.56 24.18 -0.69
N PRO A 192 29.16 23.12 -1.40
CA PRO A 192 29.33 23.05 -2.85
C PRO A 192 28.45 24.09 -3.55
N ASN A 193 28.97 24.78 -4.55
CA ASN A 193 28.20 25.77 -5.31
C ASN A 193 27.26 25.10 -6.32
N THR A 194 27.68 23.98 -6.90
CA THR A 194 26.91 23.18 -7.86
C THR A 194 26.91 21.70 -7.49
N TYR A 195 25.93 20.96 -8.01
CA TYR A 195 25.86 19.51 -7.81
C TYR A 195 27.07 18.77 -8.40
N ASP A 196 27.59 19.23 -9.54
CA ASP A 196 28.81 18.67 -10.14
C ASP A 196 30.05 18.87 -9.26
N GLU A 197 30.15 20.02 -8.58
CA GLU A 197 31.22 20.28 -7.60
C GLU A 197 31.11 19.33 -6.40
N LEU A 198 29.90 19.10 -5.90
CA LEU A 198 29.63 18.12 -4.84
C LEU A 198 30.05 16.71 -5.29
N MET A 199 29.70 16.32 -6.51
CA MET A 199 30.04 15.02 -7.09
C MET A 199 31.55 14.83 -7.22
N ALA A 200 32.26 15.82 -7.75
CA ALA A 200 33.72 15.80 -7.85
C ALA A 200 34.38 15.77 -6.48
N PHE A 201 33.82 16.46 -5.48
CA PHE A 201 34.31 16.45 -4.11
C PHE A 201 34.22 15.05 -3.49
N VAL A 202 33.03 14.43 -3.49
CA VAL A 202 32.83 13.12 -2.85
C VAL A 202 33.58 11.98 -3.54
N GLN A 203 33.81 12.08 -4.86
CA GLN A 203 34.60 11.11 -5.63
C GLN A 203 36.08 11.11 -5.23
N ASN A 204 36.62 12.28 -4.85
CA ASN A 204 38.03 12.43 -4.49
C ASN A 204 38.33 12.09 -3.02
N LEU A 205 37.30 11.76 -2.22
CA LEU A 205 37.47 11.37 -0.82
C LEU A 205 38.05 9.96 -0.69
N ASP A 206 38.71 9.71 0.44
CA ASP A 206 39.26 8.41 0.79
C ASP A 206 38.48 7.75 1.94
N ARG A 207 38.80 6.47 2.21
CA ARG A 207 38.17 5.73 3.32
C ARG A 207 38.48 6.31 4.71
N GLN A 208 39.51 7.14 4.85
CA GLN A 208 39.83 7.82 6.12
C GLN A 208 39.00 9.09 6.32
N SER A 209 38.16 9.44 5.34
CA SER A 209 37.20 10.52 5.44
C SER A 209 35.81 9.97 5.79
N ALA A 210 35.01 10.74 6.49
CA ALA A 210 33.59 10.51 6.68
C ALA A 210 32.82 11.73 6.19
N VAL A 211 31.65 11.52 5.60
CA VAL A 211 30.79 12.62 5.14
C VAL A 211 29.54 12.60 5.99
N LEU A 212 29.24 13.68 6.70
CA LEU A 212 27.96 13.90 7.35
C LEU A 212 27.10 14.79 6.44
N PHE A 213 26.17 14.16 5.74
CA PHE A 213 25.25 14.84 4.85
C PHE A 213 24.09 15.42 5.65
N TRP A 214 24.10 16.73 5.84
CA TRP A 214 23.09 17.42 6.64
C TRP A 214 21.98 17.98 5.76
N VAL A 215 22.33 18.84 4.80
CA VAL A 215 21.36 19.46 3.90
C VAL A 215 21.97 19.79 2.54
N TYR A 216 21.31 19.39 1.45
CA TYR A 216 21.65 19.85 0.10
C TYR A 216 20.44 19.69 -0.82
N TYR A 217 19.56 20.68 -0.82
CA TYR A 217 18.33 20.65 -1.62
C TYR A 217 18.44 21.47 -2.90
N ARG A 218 19.20 22.57 -2.84
CA ARG A 218 19.28 23.53 -3.94
C ARG A 218 20.71 24.03 -4.08
N ASP A 219 21.22 24.02 -5.30
CA ASP A 219 22.52 24.62 -5.61
C ASP A 219 22.39 26.13 -5.89
N ASN A 220 23.51 26.83 -6.09
CA ASN A 220 23.49 28.27 -6.35
C ASN A 220 22.80 28.65 -7.66
N ASN A 221 22.72 27.73 -8.62
CA ASN A 221 22.09 27.94 -9.91
C ASN A 221 20.58 27.68 -9.86
N GLY A 222 20.06 27.25 -8.71
CA GLY A 222 18.64 26.96 -8.53
C GLY A 222 18.20 25.56 -8.91
N TRP A 223 19.15 24.70 -9.26
CA TRP A 223 18.87 23.29 -9.48
C TRP A 223 18.50 22.61 -8.17
N ILE A 224 17.44 21.80 -8.20
CA ILE A 224 16.89 21.09 -7.04
C ILE A 224 17.24 19.62 -7.17
N SER A 225 17.93 19.08 -6.17
CA SER A 225 18.35 17.68 -6.16
C SER A 225 17.14 16.75 -5.97
N ASP A 226 17.03 15.73 -6.82
CA ASP A 226 16.04 14.66 -6.68
C ASP A 226 16.61 13.41 -5.97
N ASN A 227 15.76 12.41 -5.73
CA ASN A 227 16.18 11.17 -5.07
C ASN A 227 17.17 10.32 -5.90
N LYS A 228 17.15 10.44 -7.24
CA LYS A 228 18.06 9.70 -8.15
C LYS A 228 19.45 10.31 -8.10
N ASP A 229 19.55 11.62 -8.02
CA ASP A 229 20.83 12.34 -7.86
C ASP A 229 21.52 11.87 -6.57
N LEU A 230 20.81 11.87 -5.45
CA LEU A 230 21.32 11.40 -4.16
C LEU A 230 21.74 9.90 -4.19
N GLN A 231 21.05 9.08 -4.98
CA GLN A 231 21.43 7.68 -5.21
C GLN A 231 22.74 7.58 -6.02
N GLN A 232 22.90 8.40 -7.06
CA GLN A 232 24.12 8.47 -7.86
C GLN A 232 25.32 8.93 -7.02
N LEU A 233 25.12 9.91 -6.14
CA LEU A 233 26.12 10.39 -5.20
C LEU A 233 26.64 9.28 -4.26
N ASN A 234 25.74 8.45 -3.72
CA ASN A 234 26.11 7.30 -2.87
C ASN A 234 26.81 6.16 -3.64
N GLN A 235 26.66 6.09 -4.96
CA GLN A 235 27.36 5.08 -5.78
C GLN A 235 28.81 5.45 -6.05
N VAL A 236 29.09 6.74 -6.30
CA VAL A 236 30.40 7.21 -6.72
C VAL A 236 31.32 7.64 -5.58
N THR A 237 30.77 7.88 -4.38
CA THR A 237 31.53 8.41 -3.24
C THR A 237 32.69 7.49 -2.83
N GLY A 238 33.85 8.09 -2.56
CA GLY A 238 35.04 7.40 -2.05
C GLY A 238 35.05 7.19 -0.53
N ALA A 239 34.08 7.78 0.18
CA ALA A 239 33.95 7.74 1.65
C ALA A 239 32.52 7.35 2.10
N PRO A 240 32.37 6.75 3.31
CA PRO A 240 31.06 6.49 3.90
C PRO A 240 30.29 7.80 4.15
N ILE A 241 29.03 7.81 3.72
CA ILE A 241 28.10 8.93 3.89
C ILE A 241 27.12 8.60 5.02
N TYR A 242 27.14 9.43 6.05
CA TYR A 242 26.23 9.45 7.18
C TYR A 242 25.19 10.54 6.99
N MET A 243 24.02 10.39 7.60
CA MET A 243 22.91 11.34 7.43
C MET A 243 22.18 11.61 8.73
N VAL A 244 21.59 12.79 8.82
CA VAL A 244 20.82 13.24 9.99
C VAL A 244 19.30 13.11 9.82
N HIS A 245 18.83 12.80 8.60
CA HIS A 245 17.42 12.59 8.25
C HIS A 245 17.21 11.24 7.53
N ASN A 246 15.99 10.69 7.61
CA ASN A 246 15.63 9.38 7.07
C ASN A 246 15.34 9.36 5.55
N LEU A 247 15.41 10.51 4.87
CA LEU A 247 15.02 10.69 3.46
C LEU A 247 15.73 9.74 2.47
N ASN A 248 17.00 9.41 2.67
CA ASN A 248 17.78 8.57 1.72
C ASN A 248 18.15 7.19 2.30
N MET A 249 17.45 6.72 3.34
CA MET A 249 17.67 5.38 3.86
C MET A 249 17.32 4.33 2.80
N GLY A 250 18.21 3.37 2.56
CA GLY A 250 18.05 2.35 1.52
C GLY A 250 18.67 2.68 0.15
N PHE A 251 19.25 3.88 -0.03
CA PHE A 251 19.91 4.29 -1.28
C PHE A 251 21.45 4.36 -1.19
N GLY A 252 22.05 3.61 -0.26
CA GLY A 252 23.51 3.42 -0.17
C GLY A 252 24.25 4.25 0.87
N ALA A 253 23.54 5.13 1.60
CA ALA A 253 24.07 5.82 2.78
C ALA A 253 24.22 4.84 3.96
N VAL A 254 25.21 5.09 4.84
CA VAL A 254 25.48 4.28 6.04
C VAL A 254 24.39 4.43 7.08
N GLY A 255 23.82 5.62 7.20
CA GLY A 255 22.83 5.97 8.20
C GLY A 255 23.36 7.00 9.21
N GLY A 256 22.82 7.05 10.41
CA GLY A 256 23.22 8.04 11.41
C GLY A 256 22.30 8.09 12.61
N VAL A 257 22.53 9.10 13.46
CA VAL A 257 21.59 9.47 14.53
C VAL A 257 20.58 10.42 13.90
N MET A 258 19.41 9.87 13.56
CA MET A 258 18.42 10.53 12.72
C MET A 258 17.21 11.02 13.49
N GLN A 259 16.63 12.11 13.01
CA GLN A 259 15.30 12.55 13.42
C GLN A 259 14.23 11.84 12.58
N SER A 260 13.13 11.47 13.23
CA SER A 260 11.99 10.78 12.61
C SER A 260 10.73 11.55 12.91
N GLY A 261 10.09 12.09 11.87
CA GLY A 261 8.81 12.81 12.00
C GLY A 261 7.77 11.96 12.70
N HIS A 262 7.79 10.64 12.46
CA HIS A 262 6.90 9.69 13.12
C HIS A 262 7.11 9.61 14.64
N ILE A 263 8.35 9.47 15.10
CA ILE A 263 8.66 9.43 16.55
C ILE A 263 8.36 10.79 17.19
N GLN A 264 8.68 11.88 16.49
CA GLN A 264 8.34 13.25 16.90
C GLN A 264 6.82 13.42 17.10
N GLY A 265 6.02 12.90 16.17
CA GLY A 265 4.57 12.83 16.31
C GLY A 265 4.14 12.05 17.55
N GLN A 266 4.64 10.83 17.74
CA GLN A 266 4.31 10.00 18.91
C GLN A 266 4.68 10.69 20.24
N GLN A 267 5.86 11.32 20.33
CA GLN A 267 6.30 12.01 21.54
C GLN A 267 5.49 13.28 21.81
N THR A 268 5.09 14.00 20.75
CA THR A 268 4.23 15.19 20.84
C THR A 268 2.82 14.79 21.31
N ALA A 269 2.23 13.75 20.72
CA ALA A 269 0.96 13.18 21.18
C ALA A 269 1.06 12.70 22.63
N GLY A 270 2.17 12.08 23.03
CA GLY A 270 2.42 11.67 24.41
C GLY A 270 2.45 12.84 25.40
N GLN A 271 2.98 14.01 25.01
CA GLN A 271 2.90 15.23 25.83
C GLN A 271 1.48 15.78 25.90
N LEU A 272 0.77 15.79 24.77
CA LEU A 272 -0.62 16.20 24.69
C LEU A 272 -1.52 15.34 25.61
N MET A 273 -1.37 14.02 25.57
CA MET A 273 -2.13 13.09 26.43
C MET A 273 -1.93 13.38 27.92
N LYS A 274 -0.70 13.70 28.34
CA LYS A 274 -0.41 14.08 29.73
C LYS A 274 -1.08 15.39 30.11
N LEU A 275 -1.09 16.34 29.17
CA LEU A 275 -1.71 17.65 29.37
C LEU A 275 -3.24 17.53 29.47
N LEU A 276 -3.86 16.72 28.60
CA LEU A 276 -5.31 16.49 28.62
C LEU A 276 -5.76 15.66 29.83
N ALA A 277 -4.90 14.80 30.38
CA ALA A 277 -5.17 14.04 31.60
C ALA A 277 -5.16 14.92 32.87
N GLU A 278 -4.33 15.98 32.92
CA GLU A 278 -4.26 16.94 34.04
C GLU A 278 -4.39 18.41 33.55
N PRO A 279 -5.59 18.88 33.16
CA PRO A 279 -5.78 20.20 32.54
C PRO A 279 -5.37 21.41 33.41
N ASN A 280 -5.39 21.23 34.74
CA ASN A 280 -5.04 22.24 35.74
C ASN A 280 -3.63 22.04 36.33
N GLY A 281 -2.87 21.04 35.85
CA GLY A 281 -1.49 20.79 36.27
C GLY A 281 -0.49 21.78 35.67
N PRO A 282 0.76 21.83 36.18
CA PRO A 282 1.82 22.59 35.53
C PRO A 282 2.08 22.03 34.13
N LEU A 283 2.40 22.92 33.17
CA LEU A 283 2.78 22.49 31.82
C LEU A 283 3.97 21.51 31.90
N PRO A 284 3.95 20.43 31.10
CA PRO A 284 5.13 19.61 30.88
C PRO A 284 6.35 20.47 30.49
N VAL A 285 7.54 20.05 30.92
CA VAL A 285 8.78 20.72 30.48
C VAL A 285 9.05 20.33 29.03
N VAL A 286 9.47 21.31 28.23
CA VAL A 286 9.92 21.10 26.84
C VAL A 286 11.05 20.06 26.84
N LYS A 287 10.92 19.05 25.99
CA LYS A 287 11.91 17.97 25.88
C LYS A 287 12.58 17.99 24.53
N VAL A 288 13.83 17.58 24.50
CA VAL A 288 14.51 17.26 23.24
C VAL A 288 13.95 15.94 22.73
N GLY A 289 13.57 15.88 21.46
CA GLY A 289 13.11 14.67 20.80
C GLY A 289 14.16 13.57 20.89
N SER A 290 13.71 12.32 21.03
CA SER A 290 14.65 11.20 21.09
C SER A 290 15.09 10.82 19.68
N PRO A 291 16.36 11.02 19.30
CA PRO A 291 16.81 10.61 17.99
C PRO A 291 16.88 9.08 17.91
N GLU A 292 16.73 8.55 16.71
CA GLU A 292 16.83 7.12 16.44
C GLU A 292 18.13 6.83 15.71
N ILE A 293 18.91 5.87 16.21
CA ILE A 293 20.07 5.38 15.45
C ILE A 293 19.54 4.43 14.40
N LYS A 294 19.74 4.76 13.12
CA LYS A 294 19.43 3.89 11.98
C LYS A 294 20.66 3.68 11.14
N LEU A 295 20.98 2.43 10.88
CA LEU A 295 22.11 2.03 10.03
C LEU A 295 21.62 1.12 8.91
N ASP A 296 22.07 1.35 7.68
CA ASP A 296 21.82 0.43 6.57
C ASP A 296 22.84 -0.72 6.62
N TYR A 297 22.34 -1.95 6.78
CA TYR A 297 23.19 -3.12 6.91
C TYR A 297 24.08 -3.35 5.68
N GLN A 298 23.58 -3.10 4.46
CA GLN A 298 24.36 -3.30 3.24
C GLN A 298 25.48 -2.26 3.12
N ALA A 299 25.20 -1.01 3.47
CA ALA A 299 26.19 0.07 3.45
C ALA A 299 27.28 -0.13 4.52
N VAL A 300 26.89 -0.55 5.73
CA VAL A 300 27.83 -0.92 6.81
C VAL A 300 28.79 -2.02 6.35
N ILE A 301 28.27 -3.07 5.69
CA ILE A 301 29.08 -4.16 5.16
C ILE A 301 29.96 -3.68 3.98
N LYS A 302 29.43 -2.85 3.07
CA LYS A 302 30.16 -2.26 1.94
C LYS A 302 31.41 -1.52 2.41
N TRP A 303 31.30 -0.75 3.49
CA TRP A 303 32.38 0.07 4.05
C TRP A 303 33.20 -0.62 5.14
N GLN A 304 32.85 -1.86 5.51
CA GLN A 304 33.53 -2.64 6.56
C GLN A 304 33.60 -1.89 7.90
N LEU A 305 32.48 -1.26 8.29
CA LEU A 305 32.39 -0.48 9.52
C LEU A 305 32.22 -1.39 10.75
N GLY A 306 32.82 -1.00 11.87
CA GLY A 306 32.83 -1.78 13.10
C GLY A 306 31.50 -1.68 13.84
N VAL A 307 30.68 -2.73 13.80
CA VAL A 307 29.31 -2.74 14.36
C VAL A 307 29.13 -3.62 15.59
N ASP A 308 30.20 -4.23 16.08
CA ASP A 308 30.14 -5.24 17.16
C ASP A 308 29.60 -4.71 18.51
N GLY A 309 29.51 -3.37 18.66
CA GLY A 309 28.94 -2.70 19.85
C GLY A 309 27.51 -2.18 19.69
N GLU A 310 26.90 -2.25 18.49
CA GLU A 310 25.58 -1.67 18.22
C GLU A 310 24.49 -2.76 18.18
N SER A 311 23.31 -2.45 18.74
CA SER A 311 22.20 -3.41 18.86
C SER A 311 21.58 -3.81 17.52
N SER A 312 21.02 -5.02 17.41
CA SER A 312 20.40 -5.50 16.16
C SER A 312 19.18 -4.68 15.71
N SER A 313 18.52 -3.97 16.62
CA SER A 313 17.36 -3.10 16.34
C SER A 313 17.71 -1.81 15.59
N VAL A 314 19.00 -1.50 15.44
CA VAL A 314 19.49 -0.30 14.73
C VAL A 314 19.59 -0.53 13.22
N PHE A 315 19.58 -1.79 12.76
CA PHE A 315 19.85 -2.14 11.36
C PHE A 315 18.59 -2.24 10.51
N PHE A 316 18.50 -1.40 9.48
CA PHE A 316 17.56 -1.51 8.38
C PHE A 316 18.17 -2.31 7.22
N ASN A 317 17.33 -2.94 6.37
CA ASN A 317 17.76 -3.81 5.25
C ASN A 317 18.69 -4.98 5.61
N LYS A 318 18.67 -5.43 6.88
CA LYS A 318 19.40 -6.62 7.29
C LYS A 318 18.79 -7.86 6.62
N PRO A 319 19.55 -8.65 5.84
CA PRO A 319 19.03 -9.87 5.27
C PRO A 319 18.61 -10.82 6.39
N GLN A 320 17.40 -11.36 6.29
CA GLN A 320 16.88 -12.34 7.23
C GLN A 320 17.81 -13.55 7.29
N SER A 321 17.98 -14.12 8.49
CA SER A 321 18.84 -15.28 8.66
C SER A 321 18.33 -16.47 7.83
N PHE A 322 19.23 -17.36 7.39
CA PHE A 322 18.84 -18.56 6.61
C PHE A 322 17.73 -19.37 7.31
N VAL A 323 17.78 -19.44 8.64
CA VAL A 323 16.81 -20.18 9.45
C VAL A 323 15.44 -19.50 9.48
N GLU A 324 15.38 -18.17 9.58
CA GLU A 324 14.12 -17.41 9.53
C GLU A 324 13.52 -17.40 8.12
N ARG A 325 14.37 -17.18 7.11
CA ARG A 325 13.96 -17.13 5.70
C ARG A 325 13.38 -18.45 5.21
N TYR A 326 13.94 -19.58 5.63
CA TYR A 326 13.51 -20.92 5.21
C TYR A 326 12.84 -21.71 6.33
N GLN A 327 12.24 -21.03 7.31
CA GLN A 327 11.70 -21.69 8.50
C GLN A 327 10.59 -22.70 8.16
N GLN A 328 9.77 -22.40 7.14
CA GLN A 328 8.70 -23.30 6.70
C GLN A 328 9.26 -24.53 5.97
N GLU A 329 10.27 -24.34 5.12
CA GLU A 329 10.93 -25.38 4.34
C GLU A 329 11.74 -26.31 5.24
N LEU A 330 12.47 -25.76 6.22
CA LEU A 330 13.18 -26.53 7.25
C LEU A 330 12.21 -27.37 8.08
N ARG A 331 11.05 -26.82 8.50
CA ARG A 331 10.01 -27.60 9.19
C ARG A 331 9.51 -28.76 8.33
N PHE A 332 9.33 -28.53 7.03
CA PHE A 332 8.88 -29.57 6.11
C PHE A 332 9.94 -30.68 5.93
N VAL A 333 11.21 -30.32 5.73
CA VAL A 333 12.32 -31.29 5.59
C VAL A 333 12.53 -32.08 6.89
N ILE A 334 12.50 -31.43 8.05
CA ILE A 334 12.61 -32.09 9.35
C ILE A 334 11.43 -33.05 9.56
N SER A 335 10.21 -32.60 9.27
CA SER A 335 9.01 -33.45 9.35
C SER A 335 9.16 -34.68 8.45
N LEU A 336 9.59 -34.50 7.20
CA LEU A 336 9.82 -35.59 6.25
C LEU A 336 10.83 -36.60 6.79
N PHE A 337 11.95 -36.13 7.34
CA PHE A 337 12.99 -36.97 7.92
C PHE A 337 12.49 -37.77 9.14
N VAL A 338 11.69 -37.14 9.99
CA VAL A 338 11.07 -37.80 11.15
C VAL A 338 10.07 -38.89 10.70
N THR A 339 9.24 -38.62 9.70
CA THR A 339 8.36 -39.66 9.11
C THR A 339 9.15 -40.80 8.50
N LEU A 340 10.23 -40.51 7.75
CA LEU A 340 11.04 -41.55 7.12
C LEU A 340 11.74 -42.42 8.17
N ALA A 341 12.28 -41.78 9.22
CA ALA A 341 12.88 -42.48 10.35
C ALA A 341 11.86 -43.35 11.10
N PHE A 342 10.62 -42.87 11.27
CA PHE A 342 9.53 -43.65 11.86
C PHE A 342 9.16 -44.86 11.00
N VAL A 343 9.04 -44.68 9.68
CA VAL A 343 8.76 -45.80 8.75
C VAL A 343 9.89 -46.84 8.80
N ILE A 344 11.16 -46.40 8.79
CA ILE A 344 12.31 -47.29 8.90
C ILE A 344 12.30 -48.04 10.24
N ALA A 345 11.98 -47.35 11.36
CA ALA A 345 11.87 -47.97 12.67
C ALA A 345 10.75 -49.03 12.73
N VAL A 346 9.60 -48.76 12.11
CA VAL A 346 8.49 -49.72 11.99
C VAL A 346 8.89 -50.93 11.13
N LEU A 347 9.64 -50.72 10.05
CA LEU A 347 10.13 -51.79 9.18
C LEU A 347 11.16 -52.68 9.90
N ILE A 348 12.09 -52.06 10.64
CA ILE A 348 13.04 -52.78 11.50
C ILE A 348 12.31 -53.55 12.59
N TYR A 349 11.30 -52.95 13.23
CA TYR A 349 10.46 -53.62 14.21
C TYR A 349 9.73 -54.83 13.61
N TYR A 350 9.16 -54.69 12.41
CA TYR A 350 8.44 -55.76 11.72
C TYR A 350 9.36 -56.92 11.33
N LEU A 351 10.54 -56.62 10.76
CA LEU A 351 11.55 -57.62 10.42
C LEU A 351 12.07 -58.34 11.68
N SER A 352 12.24 -57.61 12.79
CA SER A 352 12.63 -58.18 14.08
C SER A 352 11.54 -59.09 14.66
N ARG A 353 10.26 -58.74 14.47
CA ARG A 353 9.11 -59.55 14.92
C ARG A 353 8.99 -60.88 14.16
N LEU A 354 9.22 -60.86 12.85
CA LEU A 354 9.23 -62.06 11.99
C LEU A 354 10.28 -63.08 12.43
N LYS A 355 11.51 -62.61 12.66
CA LYS A 355 12.61 -63.45 13.15
C LYS A 355 12.34 -64.02 14.55
N ARG A 356 11.65 -63.26 15.40
CA ARG A 356 11.23 -63.70 16.75
C ARG A 356 10.19 -64.82 16.71
N SER A 357 9.30 -64.83 15.71
CA SER A 357 8.28 -65.86 15.54
C SER A 357 8.86 -67.21 15.15
N GLU A 358 9.91 -67.24 14.31
CA GLU A 358 10.61 -68.48 13.96
C GLU A 358 11.40 -69.04 15.14
N GLN A 359 12.02 -68.17 15.94
CA GLN A 359 12.71 -68.55 17.18
C GLN A 359 11.73 -69.15 18.21
N MET A 360 10.53 -68.58 18.35
CA MET A 360 9.47 -69.04 19.28
C MET A 360 8.99 -70.48 19.01
N ALA A 361 9.01 -70.94 17.75
CA ALA A 361 8.56 -72.29 17.41
C ALA A 361 9.55 -73.38 17.85
N LEU A 362 10.86 -73.08 17.80
CA LEU A 362 11.91 -73.96 18.30
C LEU A 362 12.02 -73.86 19.82
N ASP A 363 11.88 -72.65 20.36
CA ASP A 363 11.84 -72.42 21.81
C ASP A 363 10.69 -73.20 22.42
N ASN A 364 9.47 -73.23 21.83
CA ASN A 364 8.28 -73.90 22.38
C ASN A 364 8.46 -75.37 22.81
N GLN A 365 9.31 -76.13 22.14
CA GLN A 365 9.56 -77.54 22.49
C GLN A 365 10.47 -77.66 23.72
N THR A 366 11.52 -76.83 23.79
CA THR A 366 12.33 -76.56 24.98
C THR A 366 11.54 -75.83 26.08
N LEU A 367 10.52 -75.07 25.69
CA LEU A 367 9.65 -74.26 26.52
C LEU A 367 8.67 -75.13 27.27
N ILE A 368 8.28 -76.34 26.85
CA ILE A 368 7.39 -77.19 27.67
C ILE A 368 8.14 -77.76 28.87
N GLU A 369 9.38 -78.21 28.67
CA GLU A 369 10.27 -78.67 29.76
C GLU A 369 10.72 -77.50 30.64
N MET A 370 11.05 -76.35 30.03
CA MET A 370 11.24 -75.10 30.77
C MET A 370 9.95 -74.54 31.37
N VAL A 371 8.74 -74.75 30.82
CA VAL A 371 7.47 -74.24 31.37
C VAL A 371 7.10 -75.04 32.60
N PHE A 372 7.41 -76.34 32.65
CA PHE A 372 7.27 -77.10 33.88
C PHE A 372 8.14 -76.48 34.99
N ASP A 373 9.44 -76.24 34.73
CA ASP A 373 10.39 -75.73 35.74
C ASP A 373 10.39 -74.20 35.96
N GLN A 374 10.02 -73.40 34.96
CA GLN A 374 9.87 -71.94 35.00
C GLN A 374 8.42 -71.50 35.23
N SER A 375 7.47 -72.43 35.41
CA SER A 375 6.10 -72.07 35.79
C SER A 375 6.15 -71.20 37.04
N TYR A 376 5.52 -70.03 36.98
CA TYR A 376 5.33 -69.15 38.13
C TYR A 376 4.32 -69.70 39.13
N HIS A 377 3.59 -70.76 38.77
CA HIS A 377 2.75 -71.49 39.70
C HIS A 377 3.61 -72.53 40.43
N TYR A 378 3.33 -72.71 41.71
CA TYR A 378 3.87 -73.75 42.55
C TYR A 378 3.23 -75.09 42.15
N ILE A 379 3.92 -75.92 41.37
CA ILE A 379 3.35 -77.15 40.80
C ILE A 379 4.05 -78.37 41.39
N GLY A 380 3.25 -79.28 41.96
CA GLY A 380 3.71 -80.54 42.52
C GLY A 380 2.76 -81.69 42.19
N ILE A 381 3.31 -82.85 41.90
CA ILE A 381 2.58 -84.11 41.79
C ILE A 381 2.78 -84.83 43.11
N LEU A 382 1.68 -85.11 43.80
CA LEU A 382 1.63 -85.74 45.12
C LEU A 382 1.15 -87.19 45.01
N ASP A 383 1.65 -88.04 45.90
CA ASP A 383 1.14 -89.41 46.09
C ASP A 383 -0.14 -89.45 46.94
N GLU A 384 -0.68 -90.66 47.15
CA GLU A 384 -1.87 -90.92 47.95
C GLU A 384 -1.72 -90.59 49.45
N HIS A 385 -0.50 -90.29 49.91
CA HIS A 385 -0.18 -89.87 51.27
C HIS A 385 0.16 -88.37 51.36
N GLY A 386 0.09 -87.63 50.26
CA GLY A 386 0.36 -86.19 50.19
C GLY A 386 1.84 -85.82 50.16
N CYS A 387 2.72 -86.77 49.81
CA CYS A 387 4.16 -86.57 49.62
C CYS A 387 4.47 -86.23 48.15
N ILE A 388 5.47 -85.39 47.91
CA ILE A 388 5.83 -84.89 46.57
C ILE A 388 6.60 -85.96 45.78
N ILE A 389 6.04 -86.40 44.65
CA ILE A 389 6.64 -87.32 43.66
C ILE A 389 7.50 -86.57 42.65
N SER A 390 6.99 -85.44 42.15
CA SER A 390 7.66 -84.58 41.18
C SER A 390 7.20 -83.15 41.40
N SER A 391 8.08 -82.18 41.30
CA SER A 391 7.76 -80.77 41.51
C SER A 391 8.63 -79.92 40.62
N ASN A 392 8.12 -78.75 40.26
CA ASN A 392 8.93 -77.75 39.60
C ASN A 392 9.89 -77.06 40.58
N SER A 393 10.94 -76.42 40.04
CA SER A 393 11.92 -75.67 40.84
C SER A 393 11.28 -74.65 41.80
N LYS A 394 10.16 -74.02 41.41
CA LYS A 394 9.48 -72.99 42.20
C LYS A 394 8.78 -73.51 43.46
N LEU A 395 8.15 -74.69 43.38
CA LEU A 395 7.59 -75.36 44.57
C LEU A 395 8.69 -75.90 45.48
N GLN A 396 9.84 -76.30 44.91
CA GLN A 396 11.00 -76.72 45.70
C GLN A 396 11.56 -75.55 46.51
N ASP A 397 11.77 -74.38 45.90
CA ASP A 397 12.24 -73.17 46.57
C ASP A 397 11.32 -72.72 47.72
N LEU A 398 10.00 -72.86 47.53
CA LEU A 398 9.00 -72.49 48.54
C LEU A 398 9.03 -73.42 49.78
N LEU A 399 9.31 -74.71 49.59
CA LEU A 399 9.13 -75.73 50.62
C LEU A 399 10.44 -76.29 51.21
N TYR A 400 11.56 -76.23 50.47
CA TYR A 400 12.84 -76.87 50.81
C TYR A 400 14.02 -75.96 50.47
N HIS A 401 14.95 -75.74 51.40
CA HIS A 401 16.06 -74.81 51.16
C HIS A 401 17.41 -75.45 50.75
N GLN A 402 17.56 -76.78 50.79
CA GLN A 402 18.78 -77.49 50.34
C GLN A 402 18.48 -78.97 50.07
N ASN A 403 18.32 -79.39 48.80
CA ASN A 403 18.37 -80.76 48.21
C ASN A 403 18.19 -82.02 49.10
N MET A 404 17.38 -81.98 50.16
CA MET A 404 16.97 -83.14 50.95
C MET A 404 15.50 -83.43 50.68
N VAL A 405 15.27 -84.50 49.92
CA VAL A 405 13.95 -85.12 49.78
C VAL A 405 13.68 -85.86 51.10
N ALA A 406 12.89 -85.26 51.98
CA ALA A 406 12.34 -85.94 53.13
C ALA A 406 10.90 -86.36 52.81
N GLU A 407 10.57 -87.64 53.01
CA GLU A 407 9.24 -88.25 52.84
C GLU A 407 8.24 -87.72 53.89
N LYS A 408 7.90 -86.41 53.82
CA LYS A 408 6.90 -85.77 54.68
C LYS A 408 5.76 -85.17 53.84
N PRO A 409 4.51 -85.27 54.32
CA PRO A 409 3.38 -84.63 53.66
C PRO A 409 3.46 -83.10 53.61
N ILE A 410 2.95 -82.49 52.53
CA ILE A 410 3.12 -81.07 52.21
C ILE A 410 2.60 -80.08 53.27
N TRP A 411 1.56 -80.43 54.04
CA TRP A 411 0.99 -79.57 55.09
C TRP A 411 1.84 -79.49 56.36
N LEU A 412 2.84 -80.37 56.52
CA LEU A 412 3.80 -80.36 57.64
C LEU A 412 5.06 -79.53 57.34
N HIS A 413 5.13 -78.90 56.16
CA HIS A 413 6.20 -77.96 55.81
C HIS A 413 6.08 -76.65 56.61
N ARG A 414 7.22 -76.00 56.87
CA ARG A 414 7.25 -74.72 57.60
C ARG A 414 6.66 -73.59 56.75
N HIS A 415 6.11 -72.57 57.41
CA HIS A 415 5.65 -71.28 56.87
C HIS A 415 4.22 -71.20 56.32
N TRP A 416 3.45 -72.29 56.38
CA TRP A 416 2.00 -72.22 56.18
C TRP A 416 1.32 -71.47 57.33
N GLU A 417 0.34 -70.62 56.99
CA GLU A 417 -0.63 -70.14 57.96
C GLU A 417 -1.43 -71.33 58.53
N GLN A 418 -1.76 -71.26 59.82
CA GLN A 418 -2.39 -72.35 60.56
C GLN A 418 -3.72 -72.80 59.91
N GLY A 419 -4.51 -71.86 59.39
CA GLY A 419 -5.76 -72.14 58.66
C GLY A 419 -5.56 -72.82 57.30
N ALA A 420 -4.43 -72.59 56.62
CA ALA A 420 -4.12 -73.23 55.34
C ALA A 420 -3.62 -74.68 55.54
N SER A 421 -2.78 -74.92 56.55
CA SER A 421 -2.26 -76.26 56.87
C SER A 421 -3.38 -77.24 57.23
N ASP A 422 -4.35 -76.81 58.05
CA ASP A 422 -5.48 -77.64 58.47
C ASP A 422 -6.38 -78.04 57.27
N ARG A 423 -6.58 -77.15 56.30
CA ARG A 423 -7.41 -77.41 55.11
C ARG A 423 -6.75 -78.41 54.14
N ILE A 424 -5.43 -78.33 53.95
CA ILE A 424 -4.70 -79.31 53.13
C ILE A 424 -4.71 -80.68 53.82
N GLN A 425 -4.52 -80.74 55.14
CA GLN A 425 -4.55 -82.01 55.88
C GLN A 425 -5.93 -82.70 55.83
N LEU A 426 -7.01 -81.92 55.90
CA LEU A 426 -8.38 -82.43 55.82
C LEU A 426 -8.65 -83.11 54.46
N TYR A 427 -8.17 -82.51 53.37
CA TYR A 427 -8.34 -83.02 51.99
C TYR A 427 -7.78 -84.45 51.81
N PHE A 428 -6.63 -84.78 52.42
CA PHE A 428 -6.03 -86.12 52.31
C PHE A 428 -6.56 -87.14 53.34
N LYS A 429 -7.24 -86.68 54.41
CA LYS A 429 -7.84 -87.57 55.43
C LYS A 429 -9.24 -88.06 55.07
N GLU A 430 -10.04 -87.22 54.40
CA GLU A 430 -11.36 -87.60 53.91
C GLU A 430 -11.22 -88.37 52.59
N GLN A 431 -11.01 -89.70 52.65
CA GLN A 431 -10.92 -90.60 51.49
C GLN A 431 -12.26 -90.76 50.69
N THR A 432 -13.06 -89.71 50.61
CA THR A 432 -14.36 -89.67 49.93
C THR A 432 -14.23 -88.86 48.64
N GLU A 433 -14.30 -89.56 47.49
CA GLU A 433 -14.34 -89.06 46.10
C GLU A 433 -13.56 -87.76 45.84
N HIS A 434 -12.32 -87.92 45.36
CA HIS A 434 -11.40 -86.88 44.92
C HIS A 434 -12.09 -85.78 44.08
N SER A 435 -12.53 -84.71 44.73
CA SER A 435 -13.12 -83.52 44.11
C SER A 435 -12.09 -82.39 44.12
N ASN A 436 -12.10 -81.53 43.11
CA ASN A 436 -11.15 -80.41 43.04
C ASN A 436 -11.37 -79.47 44.23
N CYS A 437 -10.34 -79.26 45.05
CA CYS A 437 -10.36 -78.32 46.16
C CYS A 437 -9.55 -77.08 45.81
N GLN A 438 -10.15 -75.89 45.89
CA GLN A 438 -9.48 -74.61 45.63
C GLN A 438 -9.76 -73.62 46.76
N PHE A 439 -8.70 -72.98 47.26
CA PHE A 439 -8.82 -71.97 48.31
C PHE A 439 -7.59 -71.06 48.36
N GLU A 440 -7.76 -69.87 48.92
CA GLU A 440 -6.67 -68.93 49.16
C GLU A 440 -5.93 -69.30 50.45
N ALA A 441 -4.61 -69.21 50.39
CA ALA A 441 -3.71 -69.50 51.49
C ALA A 441 -2.60 -68.45 51.51
N GLU A 442 -2.36 -67.89 52.70
CA GLU A 442 -1.19 -67.06 52.92
C GLU A 442 0.00 -67.94 53.31
N ILE A 443 1.12 -67.69 52.65
CA ILE A 443 2.39 -68.34 52.97
C ILE A 443 3.48 -67.30 53.09
N TRP A 444 4.37 -67.49 54.06
CA TRP A 444 5.50 -66.60 54.26
C TRP A 444 6.74 -67.10 53.51
N HIS A 445 7.24 -66.30 52.57
CA HIS A 445 8.45 -66.60 51.81
C HIS A 445 9.68 -65.88 52.40
N PRO A 446 10.84 -66.55 52.59
CA PRO A 446 12.01 -65.97 53.26
C PRO A 446 12.54 -64.67 52.64
N GLU A 447 12.51 -64.56 51.32
CA GLU A 447 13.00 -63.39 50.58
C GLU A 447 11.90 -62.41 50.13
N GLN A 448 10.64 -62.87 50.04
CA GLN A 448 9.56 -62.12 49.38
C GLN A 448 8.46 -61.64 50.35
N GLY A 449 8.53 -62.02 51.63
CA GLY A 449 7.55 -61.62 52.65
C GLY A 449 6.25 -62.43 52.56
N SER A 450 5.14 -61.84 53.01
CA SER A 450 3.83 -62.49 52.93
C SER A 450 3.35 -62.57 51.48
N MET A 451 3.03 -63.78 51.01
CA MET A 451 2.49 -64.03 49.68
C MET A 451 1.07 -64.57 49.79
N VAL A 452 0.17 -64.12 48.90
CA VAL A 452 -1.19 -64.64 48.81
C VAL A 452 -1.26 -65.62 47.65
N LEU A 453 -1.44 -66.90 47.96
CA LEU A 453 -1.52 -67.97 46.98
C LEU A 453 -2.95 -68.47 46.84
N GLU A 454 -3.40 -68.61 45.60
CA GLU A 454 -4.59 -69.39 45.26
C GLU A 454 -4.17 -70.84 45.02
N LEU A 455 -4.46 -71.75 45.96
CA LEU A 455 -4.10 -73.16 45.90
C LEU A 455 -5.23 -74.00 45.31
N SER A 456 -4.87 -74.96 44.46
CA SER A 456 -5.76 -75.96 43.87
C SER A 456 -5.16 -77.36 43.99
N LEU A 457 -5.96 -78.33 44.46
CA LEU A 457 -5.64 -79.76 44.51
C LEU A 457 -6.57 -80.49 43.53
N LYS A 458 -6.00 -81.20 42.54
CA LYS A 458 -6.75 -81.87 41.46
C LYS A 458 -6.28 -83.33 41.30
N PRO A 459 -7.15 -84.35 41.36
CA PRO A 459 -6.75 -85.73 41.08
C PRO A 459 -6.41 -85.93 39.60
N LEU A 460 -5.37 -86.70 39.31
CA LEU A 460 -5.01 -87.10 37.94
C LEU A 460 -5.70 -88.42 37.55
N PRO A 461 -6.11 -88.60 36.28
CA PRO A 461 -6.75 -89.84 35.83
C PRO A 461 -5.82 -91.04 35.94
N LYS A 462 -6.31 -92.17 36.47
CA LYS A 462 -5.55 -93.43 36.52
C LYS A 462 -5.35 -93.99 35.10
N HIS A 463 -4.10 -94.18 34.68
CA HIS A 463 -3.73 -94.99 33.52
C HIS A 463 -3.16 -96.34 34.00
N GLU A 464 -3.50 -97.44 33.30
CA GLU A 464 -3.15 -98.82 33.68
C GLU A 464 -1.67 -98.94 34.10
N HIS A 465 -1.47 -99.38 35.35
CA HIS A 465 -0.19 -99.56 36.08
C HIS A 465 0.45 -98.37 36.84
N ARG A 466 -0.29 -97.32 37.23
CA ARG A 466 0.19 -96.33 38.23
C ARG A 466 -0.82 -96.02 39.34
N ASP A 467 -0.31 -95.76 40.55
CA ASP A 467 -1.09 -95.37 41.74
C ASP A 467 -1.77 -94.00 41.57
N ALA A 468 -2.73 -93.68 42.45
CA ALA A 468 -3.45 -92.42 42.40
C ALA A 468 -2.51 -91.23 42.69
N GLN A 469 -2.50 -90.24 41.80
CA GLN A 469 -1.66 -89.04 41.93
C GLN A 469 -2.53 -87.79 41.99
N VAL A 470 -2.14 -86.80 42.80
CA VAL A 470 -2.83 -85.52 42.94
C VAL A 470 -1.92 -84.40 42.47
N LEU A 471 -2.38 -83.59 41.52
CA LEU A 471 -1.72 -82.37 41.11
C LEU A 471 -2.05 -81.24 42.10
N LEU A 472 -1.03 -80.74 42.78
CA LEU A 472 -1.05 -79.47 43.51
C LEU A 472 -0.61 -78.36 42.56
N GLU A 473 -1.42 -77.32 42.46
CA GLU A 473 -1.13 -76.09 41.73
C GLU A 473 -1.40 -74.89 42.64
N GLY A 474 -0.39 -74.09 42.94
CA GLY A 474 -0.52 -72.83 43.68
C GLY A 474 -0.19 -71.64 42.81
N ARG A 475 -1.06 -70.64 42.72
CA ARG A 475 -0.83 -69.43 41.92
C ARG A 475 -0.64 -68.21 42.81
N ASP A 476 0.47 -67.50 42.63
CA ASP A 476 0.65 -66.18 43.25
C ASP A 476 -0.25 -65.14 42.56
N ILE A 477 -1.20 -64.59 43.32
CA ILE A 477 -2.15 -63.57 42.84
C ILE A 477 -1.80 -62.15 43.31
N THR A 478 -0.63 -61.95 43.91
CA THR A 478 -0.18 -60.65 44.44
C THR A 478 -0.14 -59.56 43.35
N SER A 479 0.37 -59.89 42.15
CA SER A 479 0.45 -58.96 41.01
C SER A 479 -0.90 -58.64 40.37
N ARG A 480 -1.87 -59.55 40.43
CA ARG A 480 -3.23 -59.37 39.88
C ARG A 480 -3.98 -58.31 40.70
N LYS A 481 -3.87 -58.33 42.02
CA LYS A 481 -4.43 -57.30 42.91
C LYS A 481 -3.86 -55.90 42.62
N LEU A 482 -2.54 -55.80 42.45
CA LEU A 482 -1.88 -54.55 42.05
C LEU A 482 -2.27 -54.08 40.63
N THR A 483 -2.62 -55.00 39.73
CA THR A 483 -3.03 -54.68 38.36
C THR A 483 -4.47 -54.15 38.32
N GLU A 484 -5.37 -54.65 39.16
CA GLU A 484 -6.73 -54.12 39.32
C GLU A 484 -6.72 -52.67 39.80
N GLU A 485 -5.85 -52.31 40.76
CA GLU A 485 -5.68 -50.92 41.21
C GLU A 485 -5.15 -50.01 40.08
N ARG A 486 -4.17 -50.48 39.29
CA ARG A 486 -3.63 -49.73 38.13
C ARG A 486 -4.65 -49.54 37.00
N LEU A 487 -5.55 -50.50 36.79
CA LEU A 487 -6.62 -50.39 35.80
C LEU A 487 -7.59 -49.26 36.18
N PHE A 488 -7.96 -49.18 37.45
CA PHE A 488 -8.83 -48.13 37.97
C PHE A 488 -8.21 -46.73 37.80
N GLU A 489 -6.92 -46.57 38.14
CA GLU A 489 -6.20 -45.29 37.94
C GLU A 489 -6.12 -44.90 36.45
N ARG A 490 -5.91 -45.87 35.55
CA ARG A 490 -5.81 -45.61 34.11
C ARG A 490 -7.14 -45.14 33.53
N GLU A 491 -8.26 -45.74 33.94
CA GLU A 491 -9.60 -45.38 33.48
C GLU A 491 -9.97 -43.95 33.91
N ALA A 492 -9.70 -43.59 35.18
CA ALA A 492 -9.90 -42.23 35.69
C ALA A 492 -9.07 -41.18 34.91
N ASN A 493 -7.81 -41.49 34.61
CA ASN A 493 -6.93 -40.59 33.84
C ASN A 493 -7.42 -40.37 32.39
N LEU A 494 -7.90 -41.42 31.72
CA LEU A 494 -8.42 -41.31 30.35
C LEU A 494 -9.67 -40.44 30.27
N SER A 495 -10.61 -40.61 31.22
CA SER A 495 -11.80 -39.76 31.31
C SER A 495 -11.41 -38.29 31.57
N HIS A 496 -10.42 -38.04 32.42
CA HIS A 496 -9.93 -36.69 32.68
C HIS A 496 -9.32 -36.03 31.43
N TYR A 497 -8.50 -36.76 30.67
CA TYR A 497 -7.89 -36.24 29.43
C TYR A 497 -8.92 -35.94 28.34
N TYR A 498 -10.00 -36.73 28.25
CA TYR A 498 -11.11 -36.51 27.32
C TYR A 498 -11.84 -35.19 27.61
N ASP A 499 -12.08 -34.87 28.89
CA ASP A 499 -12.77 -33.65 29.31
C ASP A 499 -11.91 -32.38 29.23
N GLN A 500 -10.59 -32.51 29.30
CA GLN A 500 -9.67 -31.37 29.22
C GLN A 500 -9.30 -30.97 27.79
N GLN A 501 -9.74 -31.70 26.77
CA GLN A 501 -9.46 -31.31 25.39
C GLN A 501 -10.20 -30.01 25.03
N PRO A 502 -9.51 -28.99 24.47
CA PRO A 502 -10.12 -27.72 24.07
C PRO A 502 -10.86 -27.83 22.71
N VAL A 503 -11.52 -28.96 22.47
CA VAL A 503 -12.30 -29.25 21.26
C VAL A 503 -13.58 -29.98 21.64
N MET A 504 -14.65 -29.74 20.89
CA MET A 504 -15.91 -30.44 21.07
C MET A 504 -15.72 -31.90 20.67
N MET A 505 -15.99 -32.85 21.57
CA MET A 505 -15.97 -34.28 21.24
C MET A 505 -17.35 -34.88 21.49
N ILE A 506 -17.95 -35.44 20.45
CA ILE A 506 -19.27 -36.06 20.50
C ILE A 506 -19.21 -37.44 19.84
N THR A 507 -19.67 -38.47 20.54
CA THR A 507 -19.81 -39.81 19.97
C THR A 507 -21.27 -40.06 19.62
N LEU A 508 -21.55 -40.51 18.40
CA LEU A 508 -22.90 -40.83 17.91
C LEU A 508 -23.07 -42.33 17.65
N ASP A 509 -24.28 -42.83 17.88
CA ASP A 509 -24.68 -44.19 17.51
C ASP A 509 -25.06 -44.37 16.02
N GLU A 510 -25.56 -45.55 15.68
CA GLU A 510 -26.08 -45.90 14.35
C GLU A 510 -27.27 -45.05 13.90
N LEU A 511 -28.03 -44.48 14.85
CA LEU A 511 -29.22 -43.66 14.62
C LEU A 511 -28.92 -42.15 14.70
N ASN A 512 -27.65 -41.75 14.75
CA ASN A 512 -27.16 -40.37 14.95
C ASN A 512 -27.60 -39.74 16.28
N ARG A 513 -27.78 -40.54 17.33
CA ARG A 513 -28.03 -40.04 18.69
C ARG A 513 -26.72 -39.92 19.45
N VAL A 514 -26.63 -38.88 20.28
CA VAL A 514 -25.45 -38.63 21.10
C VAL A 514 -25.33 -39.66 22.23
N GLN A 515 -24.22 -40.37 22.26
CA GLN A 515 -23.89 -41.39 23.27
C GLN A 515 -22.91 -40.88 24.32
N GLN A 516 -21.98 -40.00 23.92
CA GLN A 516 -21.01 -39.37 24.81
C GLN A 516 -20.73 -37.95 24.32
N VAL A 517 -20.44 -37.06 25.27
CA VAL A 517 -20.07 -35.67 25.03
C VAL A 517 -19.06 -35.24 26.09
N ASN A 518 -17.97 -34.56 25.70
CA ASN A 518 -16.99 -34.06 26.66
C ASN A 518 -17.43 -32.74 27.31
N ARG A 519 -16.82 -32.39 28.45
CA ARG A 519 -17.13 -31.15 29.16
C ARG A 519 -16.97 -29.88 28.33
N PHE A 520 -15.99 -29.83 27.41
CA PHE A 520 -15.80 -28.67 26.53
C PHE A 520 -16.99 -28.45 25.59
N ALA A 521 -17.55 -29.52 25.03
CA ALA A 521 -18.74 -29.45 24.17
C ALA A 521 -19.97 -28.90 24.91
N GLU A 522 -20.16 -29.24 26.19
CA GLU A 522 -21.21 -28.63 27.02
C GLU A 522 -21.04 -27.12 27.13
N GLN A 523 -19.81 -26.66 27.36
CA GLN A 523 -19.49 -25.24 27.53
C GLN A 523 -19.64 -24.49 26.22
N LEU A 524 -19.22 -25.10 25.10
CA LEU A 524 -19.31 -24.51 23.77
C LEU A 524 -20.75 -24.38 23.30
N LEU A 525 -21.59 -25.41 23.49
CA LEU A 525 -22.98 -25.40 23.02
C LEU A 525 -23.97 -24.81 24.06
N GLY A 526 -23.56 -24.73 25.33
CA GLY A 526 -24.38 -24.25 26.43
C GLY A 526 -25.32 -25.30 27.04
N TYR A 527 -25.44 -26.50 26.46
CA TYR A 527 -26.30 -27.57 26.98
C TYR A 527 -25.55 -28.50 27.92
N LYS A 528 -26.23 -28.98 28.96
CA LYS A 528 -25.69 -30.01 29.87
C LYS A 528 -25.77 -31.40 29.27
N GLU A 529 -24.91 -32.31 29.70
CA GLU A 529 -24.80 -33.69 29.21
C GLU A 529 -26.17 -34.38 29.16
N ASN A 530 -26.96 -34.27 30.24
CA ASN A 530 -28.29 -34.84 30.34
C ASN A 530 -29.34 -34.25 29.37
N GLN A 531 -29.06 -33.11 28.74
CA GLN A 531 -29.89 -32.47 27.72
C GLN A 531 -29.46 -32.84 26.30
N ILE A 532 -28.21 -33.30 26.12
CA ILE A 532 -27.64 -33.67 24.83
C ILE A 532 -27.76 -35.18 24.59
N LEU A 533 -27.51 -36.00 25.62
CA LEU A 533 -27.50 -37.46 25.52
C LEU A 533 -28.83 -38.02 24.98
N GLY A 534 -28.74 -38.98 24.06
CA GLY A 534 -29.88 -39.66 23.44
C GLY A 534 -30.64 -38.82 22.39
N HIS A 535 -30.40 -37.51 22.32
CA HIS A 535 -30.96 -36.64 21.28
C HIS A 535 -30.20 -36.82 19.96
N ARG A 536 -30.90 -36.56 18.85
CA ARG A 536 -30.26 -36.49 17.53
C ARG A 536 -29.49 -35.20 17.43
N LEU A 537 -28.24 -35.26 16.97
CA LEU A 537 -27.37 -34.08 16.89
C LEU A 537 -27.98 -32.93 16.05
N LYS A 538 -28.77 -33.28 15.03
CA LYS A 538 -29.52 -32.32 14.19
C LYS A 538 -30.47 -31.40 14.97
N ALA A 539 -30.97 -31.82 16.13
CA ALA A 539 -31.85 -30.99 16.96
C ALA A 539 -31.17 -29.72 17.48
N PHE A 540 -29.83 -29.66 17.43
CA PHE A 540 -29.03 -28.53 17.88
C PHE A 540 -28.56 -27.63 16.72
N TYR A 541 -29.00 -27.88 15.48
CA TYR A 541 -28.63 -27.04 14.34
C TYR A 541 -29.55 -25.81 14.22
N VAL A 542 -29.04 -24.78 13.54
CA VAL A 542 -29.84 -23.63 13.15
C VAL A 542 -30.69 -23.98 11.92
N ASP A 543 -30.05 -24.56 10.91
CA ASP A 543 -30.67 -24.99 9.66
C ASP A 543 -31.27 -26.41 9.76
N ASP A 544 -32.59 -26.51 9.57
CA ASP A 544 -33.34 -27.76 9.57
C ASP A 544 -33.09 -28.60 8.30
N ASP A 545 -32.53 -28.05 7.23
CA ASP A 545 -32.17 -28.78 6.01
C ASP A 545 -30.72 -29.28 6.01
N ALA A 546 -29.93 -28.94 7.02
CA ALA A 546 -28.55 -29.38 7.15
C ALA A 546 -28.43 -30.91 7.12
N SER A 547 -27.43 -31.38 6.38
CA SER A 547 -27.10 -32.81 6.26
C SER A 547 -26.77 -33.41 7.63
N ILE A 548 -27.13 -34.68 7.85
CA ILE A 548 -26.73 -35.40 9.08
C ILE A 548 -25.33 -36.01 8.92
N PRO A 549 -24.56 -36.23 10.00
CA PRO A 549 -23.19 -36.74 9.95
C PRO A 549 -23.00 -37.96 9.04
N ARG A 550 -23.89 -38.95 9.14
CA ARG A 550 -23.83 -40.16 8.29
C ARG A 550 -24.08 -39.91 6.80
N GLN A 551 -24.84 -38.89 6.43
CA GLN A 551 -25.02 -38.53 5.01
C GLN A 551 -23.74 -37.97 4.40
N VAL A 552 -22.90 -37.30 5.22
CA VAL A 552 -21.62 -36.76 4.77
C VAL A 552 -20.64 -37.86 4.40
N LEU A 553 -20.73 -39.03 5.05
CA LEU A 553 -19.93 -40.21 4.72
C LEU A 553 -20.19 -40.75 3.30
N LEU A 554 -21.35 -40.44 2.71
CA LEU A 554 -21.73 -40.87 1.36
C LEU A 554 -21.21 -39.95 0.26
N GLN A 555 -20.58 -38.81 0.61
CA GLN A 555 -20.09 -37.84 -0.36
C GLN A 555 -18.70 -38.23 -0.90
N PRO A 556 -18.48 -38.24 -2.23
CA PRO A 556 -17.27 -38.78 -2.86
C PRO A 556 -16.01 -37.91 -2.75
N LYS A 557 -16.06 -36.72 -2.14
CA LYS A 557 -15.06 -35.65 -2.33
C LYS A 557 -14.11 -35.33 -1.16
N GLN A 558 -14.11 -36.08 -0.06
CA GLN A 558 -13.30 -35.72 1.12
C GLN A 558 -12.71 -36.95 1.82
N VAL A 559 -11.83 -37.69 1.13
CA VAL A 559 -11.10 -38.80 1.76
C VAL A 559 -9.63 -38.41 1.87
N MET A 560 -9.29 -37.67 2.93
CA MET A 560 -7.94 -37.76 3.50
C MET A 560 -8.02 -38.69 4.71
N GLN A 561 -7.49 -39.91 4.57
CA GLN A 561 -7.24 -40.84 5.68
C GLN A 561 -8.47 -41.26 6.54
N GLY A 562 -9.69 -41.28 5.97
CA GLY A 562 -10.89 -41.75 6.69
C GLY A 562 -11.49 -40.74 7.67
N VAL A 563 -11.26 -39.45 7.43
CA VAL A 563 -11.90 -38.33 8.16
C VAL A 563 -12.73 -37.52 7.17
N TRP A 564 -14.00 -37.28 7.51
CA TRP A 564 -14.89 -36.42 6.73
C TRP A 564 -15.04 -35.08 7.42
N GLN A 565 -15.04 -33.99 6.66
CA GLN A 565 -15.03 -32.64 7.23
C GLN A 565 -16.22 -31.84 6.74
N ARG A 566 -16.91 -31.17 7.66
CA ARG A 566 -17.98 -30.24 7.31
C ARG A 566 -18.00 -29.06 8.25
N GLU A 567 -18.66 -27.99 7.84
CA GLU A 567 -18.97 -26.86 8.71
C GLU A 567 -20.48 -26.77 8.83
N VAL A 568 -20.99 -26.69 10.06
CA VAL A 568 -22.43 -26.61 10.32
C VAL A 568 -22.70 -25.59 11.41
N GLU A 569 -23.83 -24.92 11.30
CA GLU A 569 -24.25 -23.90 12.26
C GLU A 569 -25.08 -24.53 13.38
N TYR A 570 -24.57 -24.41 14.60
CA TYR A 570 -25.20 -24.85 15.83
C TYR A 570 -25.94 -23.71 16.53
N ARG A 571 -27.00 -24.07 17.23
CA ARG A 571 -27.79 -23.17 18.07
C ARG A 571 -27.35 -23.30 19.51
N HIS A 572 -26.67 -22.28 20.01
CA HIS A 572 -26.32 -22.19 21.42
C HIS A 572 -27.58 -22.05 22.30
N GLN A 573 -27.52 -22.51 23.56
CA GLN A 573 -28.68 -22.46 24.48
C GLN A 573 -29.28 -21.04 24.68
N ASN A 574 -28.46 -20.00 24.57
CA ASN A 574 -28.89 -18.60 24.68
C ASN A 574 -29.56 -18.03 23.41
N GLY A 575 -29.63 -18.81 22.32
CA GLY A 575 -30.19 -18.40 21.03
C GLY A 575 -29.19 -17.85 20.00
N GLN A 576 -27.90 -17.73 20.35
CA GLN A 576 -26.86 -17.36 19.40
C GLN A 576 -26.49 -18.52 18.47
N SER A 577 -26.04 -18.20 17.25
CA SER A 577 -25.52 -19.17 16.30
C SER A 577 -24.01 -19.32 16.41
N LEU A 578 -23.52 -20.56 16.30
CA LEU A 578 -22.10 -20.91 16.33
C LEU A 578 -21.76 -21.74 15.10
N TRP A 579 -20.75 -21.34 14.34
CA TRP A 579 -20.23 -22.15 13.24
C TRP A 579 -19.19 -23.14 13.77
N ILE A 580 -19.49 -24.43 13.67
CA ILE A 580 -18.59 -25.49 14.12
C ILE A 580 -18.08 -26.27 12.91
N ARG A 581 -16.75 -26.35 12.80
CA ARG A 581 -16.07 -27.23 11.86
C ARG A 581 -15.94 -28.62 12.49
N GLU A 582 -16.68 -29.57 11.95
CA GLU A 582 -16.71 -30.95 12.40
C GLU A 582 -15.80 -31.85 11.57
N ASN A 583 -14.95 -32.60 12.27
CA ASN A 583 -14.21 -33.74 11.75
C ASN A 583 -14.87 -35.02 12.22
N ILE A 584 -15.46 -35.77 11.29
CA ILE A 584 -16.24 -36.98 11.53
C ILE A 584 -15.36 -38.20 11.22
N ARG A 585 -15.19 -39.08 12.21
CA ARG A 585 -14.44 -40.33 12.10
C ARG A 585 -15.33 -41.53 12.45
N PRO A 586 -15.50 -42.50 11.55
CA PRO A 586 -16.18 -43.74 11.89
C PRO A 586 -15.28 -44.63 12.77
N LEU A 587 -15.81 -45.09 13.89
CA LEU A 587 -15.16 -46.05 14.76
C LEU A 587 -15.54 -47.46 14.30
N VAL A 588 -14.65 -48.10 13.55
CA VAL A 588 -14.90 -49.36 12.82
C VAL A 588 -15.32 -50.52 13.76
N GLU A 589 -14.82 -50.53 15.00
CA GLU A 589 -15.10 -51.60 15.97
C GLU A 589 -16.51 -51.53 16.59
N SER A 590 -17.11 -50.34 16.69
CA SER A 590 -18.39 -50.12 17.37
C SER A 590 -19.53 -49.66 16.46
N GLY A 591 -19.22 -49.29 15.21
CA GLY A 591 -20.20 -48.69 14.30
C GLY A 591 -20.58 -47.24 14.65
N HIS A 592 -20.03 -46.69 15.74
CA HIS A 592 -20.25 -45.31 16.18
C HIS A 592 -19.48 -44.29 15.32
N LEU A 593 -19.88 -43.01 15.41
CA LEU A 593 -19.13 -41.90 14.83
C LEU A 593 -18.53 -41.04 15.94
N LEU A 594 -17.26 -40.69 15.84
CA LEU A 594 -16.64 -39.65 16.64
C LEU A 594 -16.63 -38.35 15.86
N ILE A 595 -17.16 -37.29 16.46
CA ILE A 595 -17.15 -35.93 15.92
C ILE A 595 -16.21 -35.09 16.78
N VAL A 596 -15.22 -34.48 16.15
CA VAL A 596 -14.34 -33.48 16.76
C VAL A 596 -14.66 -32.12 16.14
N GLY A 597 -15.18 -31.19 16.95
CA GLY A 597 -15.62 -29.87 16.52
C GLY A 597 -14.72 -28.73 17.01
N GLU A 598 -14.46 -27.78 16.14
CA GLU A 598 -13.77 -26.51 16.42
C GLU A 598 -14.70 -25.34 16.12
N ASP A 599 -14.77 -24.35 17.01
CA ASP A 599 -15.51 -23.10 16.78
C ASP A 599 -14.75 -22.23 15.78
N VAL A 600 -15.38 -21.98 14.63
CA VAL A 600 -14.85 -21.14 13.56
C VAL A 600 -15.72 -19.89 13.32
N THR A 601 -16.57 -19.53 14.27
CA THR A 601 -17.53 -18.41 14.14
C THR A 601 -16.82 -17.09 13.85
N THR A 602 -15.81 -16.73 14.66
CA THR A 602 -15.04 -15.48 14.48
C THR A 602 -14.22 -15.50 13.20
N LEU A 603 -13.59 -16.64 12.89
CA LEU A 603 -12.80 -16.81 11.68
C LEU A 603 -13.67 -16.66 10.42
N ARG A 604 -14.90 -17.17 10.45
CA ARG A 604 -15.85 -17.04 9.35
C ARG A 604 -16.40 -15.63 9.22
N GLN A 605 -16.79 -14.98 10.32
CA GLN A 605 -17.21 -13.58 10.30
C GLN A 605 -16.12 -12.67 9.74
N MET A 606 -14.85 -12.87 10.14
CA MET A 606 -13.72 -12.14 9.58
C MET A 606 -13.49 -12.48 8.11
N SER A 607 -13.59 -13.75 7.71
CA SER A 607 -13.46 -14.16 6.31
C SER A 607 -14.56 -13.54 5.43
N ASP A 608 -15.80 -13.51 5.91
CA ASP A 608 -16.94 -12.94 5.19
C ASP A 608 -16.79 -11.42 5.10
N GLN A 609 -16.34 -10.77 6.17
CA GLN A 609 -16.03 -9.34 6.17
C GLN A 609 -14.88 -9.00 5.21
N LEU A 610 -13.81 -9.80 5.21
CA LEU A 610 -12.70 -9.63 4.26
C LEU A 610 -13.15 -9.87 2.82
N ALA A 611 -13.98 -10.88 2.58
CA ALA A 611 -14.55 -11.15 1.26
C ALA A 611 -15.46 -10.00 0.79
N TYR A 612 -16.23 -9.41 1.70
CA TYR A 612 -17.06 -8.24 1.43
C TYR A 612 -16.21 -7.02 1.09
N GLN A 613 -15.20 -6.69 1.92
CA GLN A 613 -14.27 -5.58 1.70
C GLN A 613 -13.41 -5.74 0.44
N ALA A 614 -13.08 -6.97 0.06
CA ALA A 614 -12.39 -7.25 -1.19
C ALA A 614 -13.23 -6.88 -2.42
N GLN A 615 -14.55 -6.77 -2.27
CA GLN A 615 -15.50 -6.52 -3.36
C GLN A 615 -16.22 -5.16 -3.30
N HIS A 616 -16.27 -4.49 -2.14
CA HIS A 616 -17.02 -3.25 -1.93
C HIS A 616 -16.13 -2.07 -1.52
N ASP A 617 -16.58 -0.85 -1.82
CA ASP A 617 -15.99 0.41 -1.38
C ASP A 617 -16.48 0.77 0.03
N LEU A 618 -15.56 1.07 0.94
CA LEU A 618 -15.88 1.29 2.36
C LEU A 618 -16.65 2.59 2.63
N LEU A 619 -16.58 3.58 1.74
CA LEU A 619 -17.27 4.85 1.93
C LEU A 619 -18.72 4.78 1.46
N THR A 620 -18.94 4.18 0.30
CA THR A 620 -20.24 4.20 -0.41
C THR A 620 -21.03 2.92 -0.31
N ASP A 621 -20.43 1.83 0.18
CA ASP A 621 -21.01 0.47 0.20
C ASP A 621 -21.32 -0.13 -1.19
N THR A 622 -20.98 0.60 -2.27
CA THR A 622 -21.06 0.11 -3.66
C THR A 622 -19.94 -0.88 -3.97
N TYR A 623 -19.98 -1.55 -5.11
CA TYR A 623 -18.85 -2.39 -5.52
C TYR A 623 -17.57 -1.57 -5.69
N ASN A 624 -16.41 -2.19 -5.46
CA ASN A 624 -15.13 -1.56 -5.75
C ASN A 624 -14.67 -1.86 -7.18
N ARG A 625 -13.62 -1.16 -7.59
CA ARG A 625 -12.96 -1.34 -8.89
C ARG A 625 -12.63 -2.79 -9.22
N ASN A 626 -12.12 -3.57 -8.25
CA ASN A 626 -11.70 -4.95 -8.49
C ASN A 626 -12.90 -5.84 -8.85
N HIS A 627 -14.03 -5.68 -8.16
CA HIS A 627 -15.25 -6.42 -8.48
C HIS A 627 -15.82 -6.01 -9.83
N PHE A 628 -15.81 -4.70 -10.14
CA PHE A 628 -16.28 -4.19 -11.42
C PHE A 628 -15.52 -4.78 -12.61
N GLU A 629 -14.19 -4.81 -12.56
CA GLU A 629 -13.33 -5.37 -13.61
C GLU A 629 -13.60 -6.86 -13.85
N LEU A 630 -13.84 -7.64 -12.78
CA LEU A 630 -14.22 -9.04 -12.88
C LEU A 630 -15.57 -9.25 -13.59
N GLU A 631 -16.54 -8.38 -13.32
CA GLU A 631 -17.86 -8.43 -13.96
C GLU A 631 -17.81 -7.92 -15.41
N LEU A 632 -16.96 -6.94 -15.70
CA LEU A 632 -16.70 -6.47 -17.05
C LEU A 632 -16.04 -7.55 -17.92
N GLU A 633 -15.07 -8.30 -17.38
CA GLU A 633 -14.49 -9.46 -18.07
C GLU A 633 -15.55 -10.52 -18.42
N LYS A 634 -16.48 -10.79 -17.50
CA LYS A 634 -17.59 -11.73 -17.75
C LYS A 634 -18.49 -11.21 -18.86
N ALA A 635 -18.87 -9.93 -18.80
CA ALA A 635 -19.68 -9.29 -19.81
C ALA A 635 -19.04 -9.36 -21.21
N LEU A 636 -17.72 -9.16 -21.32
CA LEU A 636 -16.99 -9.30 -22.58
C LEU A 636 -17.07 -10.72 -23.17
N ARG A 637 -16.93 -11.76 -22.33
CA ARG A 637 -17.05 -13.16 -22.77
C ARG A 637 -18.47 -13.51 -23.22
N GLU A 638 -19.49 -12.93 -22.62
CA GLU A 638 -20.89 -13.18 -23.01
C GLU A 638 -21.21 -12.65 -24.43
N VAL A 639 -20.53 -11.58 -24.83
CA VAL A 639 -20.73 -10.86 -26.09
C VAL A 639 -20.02 -11.53 -27.27
N GLU A 640 -19.01 -12.38 -27.04
CA GLU A 640 -18.38 -13.23 -28.07
C GLU A 640 -19.39 -14.11 -28.83
N SER A 641 -20.53 -14.40 -28.21
CA SER A 641 -21.61 -15.19 -28.82
C SER A 641 -22.44 -14.44 -29.87
N PHE A 642 -22.19 -13.14 -30.12
CA PHE A 642 -22.93 -12.24 -31.03
C PHE A 642 -24.43 -12.06 -30.71
N THR A 643 -24.90 -12.50 -29.55
CA THR A 643 -26.33 -12.47 -29.18
C THR A 643 -26.69 -11.45 -28.11
N ARG A 644 -25.69 -10.91 -27.40
CA ARG A 644 -25.88 -9.97 -26.29
C ARG A 644 -25.09 -8.69 -26.52
N THR A 645 -25.60 -7.61 -25.95
CA THR A 645 -24.93 -6.31 -25.89
C THR A 645 -25.08 -5.77 -24.47
N HIS A 646 -23.99 -5.22 -23.95
CA HIS A 646 -23.95 -4.59 -22.64
C HIS A 646 -23.49 -3.14 -22.81
N ALA A 647 -23.48 -2.36 -21.75
CA ALA A 647 -22.91 -1.02 -21.78
C ALA A 647 -22.20 -0.71 -20.48
N MET A 648 -21.06 -0.05 -20.59
CA MET A 648 -20.39 0.59 -19.48
C MET A 648 -20.69 2.08 -19.52
N LEU A 649 -21.11 2.65 -18.39
CA LEU A 649 -21.19 4.09 -18.16
C LEU A 649 -20.09 4.44 -17.17
N TYR A 650 -19.23 5.38 -17.53
CA TYR A 650 -18.23 5.97 -16.65
C TYR A 650 -18.71 7.35 -16.24
N LEU A 651 -18.73 7.63 -14.94
CA LEU A 651 -19.30 8.85 -14.38
C LEU A 651 -18.25 9.58 -13.56
N ASP A 652 -18.17 10.88 -13.75
CA ASP A 652 -17.31 11.76 -12.98
C ASP A 652 -18.13 12.92 -12.42
N MET A 653 -18.05 13.13 -11.10
CA MET A 653 -18.80 14.22 -10.46
C MET A 653 -18.17 15.57 -10.80
N ASP A 654 -18.95 16.44 -11.42
CA ASP A 654 -18.47 17.76 -11.80
C ASP A 654 -18.22 18.61 -10.54
N GLN A 655 -17.03 19.20 -10.46
CA GLN A 655 -16.68 20.20 -9.44
C GLN A 655 -16.66 19.70 -7.99
N LEU A 656 -16.49 18.39 -7.73
CA LEU A 656 -16.31 17.90 -6.36
C LEU A 656 -15.12 18.59 -5.65
N LYS A 657 -14.05 18.88 -6.39
CA LYS A 657 -12.92 19.65 -5.86
C LYS A 657 -13.33 21.01 -5.30
N VAL A 658 -14.23 21.72 -5.99
CA VAL A 658 -14.73 23.02 -5.52
C VAL A 658 -15.54 22.85 -4.24
N LEU A 659 -16.33 21.77 -4.14
CA LEU A 659 -17.05 21.44 -2.91
C LEU A 659 -16.08 21.14 -1.75
N ASN A 660 -15.04 20.34 -2.00
CA ASN A 660 -14.00 20.03 -1.01
C ASN A 660 -13.28 21.29 -0.54
N ASP A 661 -12.93 22.18 -1.48
CA ASP A 661 -12.22 23.43 -1.19
C ASP A 661 -13.12 24.42 -0.42
N THR A 662 -14.43 24.35 -0.60
CA THR A 662 -15.40 25.28 0.02
C THR A 662 -15.93 24.78 1.38
N ALA A 663 -16.29 23.50 1.49
CA ALA A 663 -16.99 22.92 2.62
C ALA A 663 -16.17 21.84 3.37
N GLY A 664 -14.96 21.52 2.89
CA GLY A 664 -14.07 20.51 3.48
C GLY A 664 -14.31 19.10 2.95
N HIS A 665 -13.38 18.19 3.24
CA HIS A 665 -13.42 16.81 2.77
C HIS A 665 -14.60 16.00 3.31
N GLU A 666 -15.08 16.28 4.53
CA GLU A 666 -16.27 15.61 5.09
C GLU A 666 -17.53 15.86 4.25
N ALA A 667 -17.70 17.09 3.73
CA ALA A 667 -18.79 17.44 2.83
C ALA A 667 -18.64 16.76 1.46
N GLY A 668 -17.40 16.60 0.99
CA GLY A 668 -17.09 15.81 -0.20
C GLY A 668 -17.46 14.35 -0.07
N ASP A 669 -17.05 13.71 1.02
CA ASP A 669 -17.36 12.31 1.31
C ASP A 669 -18.88 12.10 1.43
N ALA A 670 -19.58 13.02 2.09
CA ALA A 670 -21.04 12.99 2.16
C ALA A 670 -21.71 13.20 0.80
N ALA A 671 -21.16 14.04 -0.07
CA ALA A 671 -21.65 14.22 -1.44
C ALA A 671 -21.45 12.97 -2.29
N ILE A 672 -20.32 12.27 -2.12
CA ILE A 672 -20.05 10.99 -2.78
C ILE A 672 -21.03 9.91 -2.28
N GLN A 673 -21.27 9.83 -0.98
CA GLN A 673 -22.27 8.90 -0.40
C GLN A 673 -23.68 9.20 -0.89
N PHE A 674 -24.05 10.48 -0.94
CA PHE A 674 -25.33 10.93 -1.48
C PHE A 674 -25.48 10.55 -2.96
N CYS A 675 -24.46 10.79 -3.78
CA CYS A 675 -24.44 10.37 -5.18
C CYS A 675 -24.59 8.85 -5.32
N ALA A 676 -23.85 8.07 -4.54
CA ALA A 676 -23.96 6.61 -4.58
C ALA A 676 -25.40 6.13 -4.31
N GLY A 677 -26.04 6.65 -3.26
CA GLY A 677 -27.44 6.32 -2.95
C GLY A 677 -28.42 6.73 -4.07
N MET A 678 -28.24 7.92 -4.64
CA MET A 678 -29.06 8.37 -5.77
C MET A 678 -28.86 7.52 -7.03
N LEU A 679 -27.63 7.06 -7.28
CA LEU A 679 -27.35 6.14 -8.38
C LEU A 679 -28.03 4.79 -8.16
N GLU A 680 -27.94 4.21 -6.95
CA GLU A 680 -28.61 2.94 -6.65
C GLU A 680 -30.12 2.99 -6.86
N ASP A 681 -30.77 4.09 -6.47
CA ASP A 681 -32.22 4.27 -6.63
C ASP A 681 -32.68 4.37 -8.10
N VAL A 682 -31.82 4.89 -8.97
CA VAL A 682 -32.12 5.11 -10.41
C VAL A 682 -31.78 3.88 -11.26
N LEU A 683 -30.83 3.07 -10.80
CA LEU A 683 -30.28 1.98 -11.60
C LEU A 683 -31.21 0.76 -11.67
N PRO A 684 -31.25 0.04 -12.82
CA PRO A 684 -32.00 -1.21 -12.93
C PRO A 684 -31.47 -2.30 -11.98
N TYR A 685 -32.33 -3.22 -11.54
CA TYR A 685 -31.99 -4.32 -10.61
C TYR A 685 -30.78 -5.20 -11.03
N LYS A 686 -30.44 -5.26 -12.33
CA LYS A 686 -29.30 -6.04 -12.85
C LYS A 686 -28.06 -5.20 -13.14
N ALA A 687 -28.12 -3.89 -12.92
CA ALA A 687 -26.98 -3.01 -13.10
C ALA A 687 -26.00 -3.21 -11.96
N ILE A 688 -24.72 -3.06 -12.27
CA ILE A 688 -23.65 -3.14 -11.28
C ILE A 688 -23.09 -1.73 -11.15
N LEU A 689 -23.24 -1.13 -9.97
CA LEU A 689 -22.66 0.15 -9.61
C LEU A 689 -21.37 -0.08 -8.83
N ALA A 690 -20.30 0.59 -9.25
CA ALA A 690 -19.03 0.56 -8.54
C ALA A 690 -18.41 1.95 -8.44
N ARG A 691 -17.68 2.19 -7.35
CA ARG A 691 -16.79 3.35 -7.23
C ARG A 691 -15.39 2.99 -7.70
N MET A 692 -14.87 3.79 -8.64
CA MET A 692 -13.56 3.55 -9.25
C MET A 692 -12.42 4.19 -8.43
N GLY A 693 -12.72 5.29 -7.75
CA GLY A 693 -11.82 6.05 -6.87
C GLY A 693 -12.18 7.53 -6.88
N GLY A 694 -11.86 8.29 -5.83
CA GLY A 694 -12.12 9.74 -5.80
C GLY A 694 -13.61 10.08 -6.03
N ASP A 695 -13.87 10.88 -7.06
CA ASP A 695 -15.16 11.34 -7.58
C ASP A 695 -15.72 10.51 -8.75
N GLU A 696 -15.14 9.35 -9.02
CA GLU A 696 -15.44 8.52 -10.20
C GLU A 696 -16.27 7.28 -9.86
N PHE A 697 -17.34 7.06 -10.63
CA PHE A 697 -18.20 5.87 -10.57
C PHE A 697 -18.26 5.17 -11.92
N ALA A 698 -18.53 3.87 -11.90
CA ALA A 698 -18.79 3.08 -13.10
C ALA A 698 -20.06 2.25 -12.93
N VAL A 699 -20.85 2.19 -13.99
CA VAL A 699 -22.07 1.38 -14.07
C VAL A 699 -21.96 0.40 -15.22
N LEU A 700 -22.17 -0.89 -14.95
CA LEU A 700 -22.27 -1.93 -15.98
C LEU A 700 -23.73 -2.33 -16.14
N LEU A 701 -24.28 -2.05 -17.32
CA LEU A 701 -25.62 -2.45 -17.73
C LEU A 701 -25.54 -3.73 -18.55
N LYS A 702 -26.15 -4.80 -18.03
CA LYS A 702 -26.25 -6.09 -18.73
C LYS A 702 -27.52 -6.13 -19.59
N ASP A 703 -27.44 -6.88 -20.69
CA ASP A 703 -28.50 -7.07 -21.69
C ASP A 703 -29.23 -5.76 -22.11
N CYS A 704 -28.47 -4.73 -22.50
CA CYS A 704 -29.03 -3.41 -22.83
C CYS A 704 -28.73 -2.96 -24.25
N THR A 705 -29.66 -2.21 -24.85
CA THR A 705 -29.43 -1.52 -26.13
C THR A 705 -28.80 -0.14 -25.91
N GLU A 706 -28.27 0.47 -26.96
CA GLU A 706 -27.78 1.86 -26.92
C GLU A 706 -28.82 2.84 -26.39
N ARG A 707 -30.08 2.64 -26.79
CA ARG A 707 -31.21 3.46 -26.33
C ARG A 707 -31.42 3.33 -24.82
N ASP A 708 -31.29 2.12 -24.28
CA ASP A 708 -31.44 1.86 -22.85
C ASP A 708 -30.31 2.52 -22.07
N ALA A 709 -29.06 2.37 -22.53
CA ALA A 709 -27.90 3.02 -21.90
C ALA A 709 -28.04 4.55 -21.86
N LYS A 710 -28.48 5.16 -22.98
CA LYS A 710 -28.76 6.61 -23.05
C LYS A 710 -29.90 7.03 -22.10
N ASN A 711 -30.94 6.22 -21.96
CA ASN A 711 -32.05 6.52 -21.05
C ASN A 711 -31.62 6.46 -19.58
N VAL A 712 -30.79 5.47 -19.20
CA VAL A 712 -30.22 5.38 -17.86
C VAL A 712 -29.33 6.58 -17.58
N ALA A 713 -28.42 6.95 -18.50
CA ALA A 713 -27.56 8.13 -18.33
C ALA A 713 -28.36 9.42 -18.15
N LYS A 714 -29.44 9.62 -18.94
CA LYS A 714 -30.36 10.76 -18.76
C LYS A 714 -31.05 10.75 -17.39
N SER A 715 -31.46 9.59 -16.92
CA SER A 715 -32.14 9.45 -15.63
C SER A 715 -31.19 9.77 -14.48
N ILE A 716 -29.93 9.35 -14.58
CA ILE A 716 -28.87 9.67 -13.62
C ILE A 716 -28.66 11.19 -13.55
N ILE A 717 -28.42 11.83 -14.71
CA ILE A 717 -28.18 13.28 -14.79
C ILE A 717 -29.38 14.07 -14.24
N ALA A 718 -30.61 13.68 -14.61
CA ALA A 718 -31.82 14.34 -14.11
C ALA A 718 -31.97 14.19 -12.59
N THR A 719 -31.72 12.99 -12.06
CA THR A 719 -31.89 12.73 -10.62
C THR A 719 -30.89 13.53 -9.78
N LEU A 720 -29.62 13.57 -10.20
CA LEU A 720 -28.60 14.36 -9.50
C LEU A 720 -28.85 15.87 -9.61
N ALA A 721 -29.40 16.34 -10.74
CA ALA A 721 -29.73 17.75 -10.92
C ALA A 721 -31.00 18.20 -10.17
N GLU A 722 -31.97 17.29 -9.97
CA GLU A 722 -33.25 17.59 -9.30
C GLU A 722 -33.16 17.46 -7.77
N GLN A 723 -32.31 16.57 -7.27
CA GLN A 723 -32.13 16.34 -5.83
C GLN A 723 -31.01 17.24 -5.30
N ALA A 724 -31.39 18.25 -4.52
CA ALA A 724 -30.40 19.11 -3.87
C ALA A 724 -29.67 18.35 -2.77
N PHE A 725 -28.34 18.31 -2.86
CA PHE A 725 -27.50 17.88 -1.76
C PHE A 725 -27.51 18.97 -0.69
N ILE A 726 -27.82 18.58 0.55
CA ILE A 726 -27.91 19.48 1.70
C ILE A 726 -26.82 19.07 2.69
N TRP A 727 -25.92 20.01 2.98
CA TRP A 727 -24.89 19.86 4.00
C TRP A 727 -24.87 21.12 4.86
N ASP A 728 -25.24 20.97 6.14
CA ASP A 728 -25.53 22.09 7.05
C ASP A 728 -26.52 23.10 6.44
N ASP A 729 -26.10 24.35 6.20
CA ASP A 729 -26.88 25.42 5.58
C ASP A 729 -26.66 25.54 4.05
N ILE A 730 -25.81 24.70 3.47
CA ILE A 730 -25.45 24.73 2.06
C ILE A 730 -26.35 23.76 1.29
N SER A 731 -27.07 24.29 0.31
CA SER A 731 -27.87 23.51 -0.64
C SER A 731 -27.29 23.69 -2.04
N LEU A 732 -26.87 22.59 -2.65
CA LEU A 732 -26.27 22.58 -3.99
C LEU A 732 -26.71 21.37 -4.80
N ASN A 733 -26.92 21.59 -6.09
CA ASN A 733 -27.25 20.52 -7.00
C ASN A 733 -25.95 19.93 -7.55
N LEU A 734 -25.80 18.62 -7.40
CA LEU A 734 -24.66 17.91 -7.93
C LEU A 734 -24.86 17.68 -9.43
N ALA A 735 -23.78 17.76 -10.19
CA ALA A 735 -23.76 17.47 -11.61
C ALA A 735 -22.73 16.38 -11.88
N CYS A 736 -22.92 15.63 -12.95
CA CYS A 736 -21.95 14.65 -13.39
C CYS A 736 -21.81 14.65 -14.91
N SER A 737 -20.60 14.35 -15.37
CA SER A 737 -20.31 14.04 -16.76
C SER A 737 -20.27 12.52 -16.92
N ILE A 738 -20.89 11.99 -17.99
CA ILE A 738 -21.02 10.55 -18.20
C ILE A 738 -20.44 10.16 -19.57
N GLY A 739 -19.53 9.20 -19.61
CA GLY A 739 -19.08 8.54 -20.83
C GLY A 739 -19.71 7.18 -21.00
N ILE A 740 -20.27 6.87 -22.16
CA ILE A 740 -20.95 5.61 -22.43
C ILE A 740 -20.15 4.81 -23.45
N ARG A 741 -19.80 3.56 -23.15
CA ARG A 741 -19.25 2.60 -24.11
C ARG A 741 -20.13 1.36 -24.21
N LEU A 742 -20.65 1.09 -25.40
CA LEU A 742 -21.30 -0.20 -25.68
C LEU A 742 -20.27 -1.32 -25.66
N ILE A 743 -20.64 -2.43 -25.04
CA ILE A 743 -19.88 -3.67 -25.00
C ILE A 743 -20.58 -4.61 -25.98
N ASP A 744 -20.12 -4.56 -27.22
CA ASP A 744 -20.52 -5.42 -28.33
C ASP A 744 -19.27 -6.18 -28.85
N HIS A 745 -19.39 -6.86 -29.99
CA HIS A 745 -18.31 -7.61 -30.60
C HIS A 745 -17.06 -6.78 -30.95
N THR A 746 -17.13 -5.44 -30.90
CA THR A 746 -15.98 -4.55 -31.12
C THR A 746 -15.17 -4.33 -29.84
N ALA A 747 -15.68 -4.72 -28.67
CA ALA A 747 -15.01 -4.63 -27.38
C ALA A 747 -14.07 -5.82 -27.15
N THR A 748 -12.75 -5.60 -27.12
CA THR A 748 -11.74 -6.66 -27.07
C THR A 748 -11.11 -6.88 -25.70
N SER A 749 -11.07 -5.86 -24.84
CA SER A 749 -10.51 -5.98 -23.48
C SER A 749 -11.17 -5.03 -22.48
N PRO A 750 -11.18 -5.37 -21.18
CA PRO A 750 -11.69 -4.49 -20.12
C PRO A 750 -11.01 -3.12 -20.14
N GLN A 751 -9.67 -3.10 -20.31
CA GLN A 751 -8.87 -1.87 -20.31
C GLN A 751 -9.27 -0.94 -21.46
N MET A 752 -9.56 -1.53 -22.63
CA MET A 752 -10.01 -0.75 -23.78
C MET A 752 -11.41 -0.20 -23.56
N VAL A 753 -12.36 -0.99 -23.03
CA VAL A 753 -13.71 -0.51 -22.70
C VAL A 753 -13.65 0.63 -21.68
N HIS A 754 -12.84 0.47 -20.63
CA HIS A 754 -12.60 1.51 -19.62
C HIS A 754 -12.05 2.79 -20.25
N ALA A 755 -10.96 2.72 -21.01
CA ALA A 755 -10.34 3.89 -21.63
C ALA A 755 -11.27 4.62 -22.61
N GLN A 756 -12.11 3.87 -23.32
CA GLN A 756 -13.09 4.40 -24.26
C GLN A 756 -14.27 5.08 -23.54
N ALA A 757 -14.77 4.48 -22.45
CA ALA A 757 -15.80 5.09 -21.62
C ALA A 757 -15.28 6.35 -20.91
N ASP A 758 -14.06 6.33 -20.37
CA ASP A 758 -13.41 7.49 -19.78
C ASP A 758 -13.20 8.63 -20.79
N THR A 759 -12.75 8.30 -22.01
CA THR A 759 -12.61 9.28 -23.08
C THR A 759 -13.94 9.96 -23.42
N ALA A 760 -15.03 9.20 -23.52
CA ALA A 760 -16.35 9.78 -23.73
C ALA A 760 -16.80 10.66 -22.55
N CYS A 761 -16.43 10.31 -21.31
CA CYS A 761 -16.72 11.12 -20.13
C CYS A 761 -15.98 12.48 -20.20
N HIS A 762 -14.71 12.45 -20.61
CA HIS A 762 -13.94 13.67 -20.86
C HIS A 762 -14.54 14.54 -21.97
N ALA A 763 -15.01 13.96 -23.07
CA ALA A 763 -15.71 14.71 -24.13
C ALA A 763 -16.98 15.38 -23.58
N ALA A 764 -17.76 14.67 -22.75
CA ALA A 764 -18.90 15.26 -22.07
C ALA A 764 -18.52 16.47 -21.18
N LYS A 765 -17.34 16.45 -20.55
CA LYS A 765 -16.82 17.59 -19.77
C LYS A 765 -16.47 18.78 -20.66
N GLU A 766 -15.75 18.56 -21.76
CA GLU A 766 -15.30 19.63 -22.67
C GLU A 766 -16.47 20.32 -23.38
N GLU A 767 -17.50 19.57 -23.76
CA GLU A 767 -18.67 20.13 -24.43
C GLU A 767 -19.58 20.97 -23.51
N GLY A 768 -19.28 21.02 -22.20
CA GLY A 768 -19.95 21.90 -21.24
C GLY A 768 -20.55 21.19 -20.02
N ARG A 769 -20.06 19.99 -19.67
CA ARG A 769 -20.39 19.25 -18.43
C ARG A 769 -21.87 18.89 -18.30
N ASN A 770 -22.25 18.24 -17.19
CA ASN A 770 -23.62 17.84 -16.85
C ASN A 770 -24.39 17.15 -18.00
N ARG A 771 -23.71 16.23 -18.70
CA ARG A 771 -24.22 15.56 -19.89
C ARG A 771 -23.59 14.19 -20.04
N PHE A 772 -24.12 13.40 -20.98
CA PHE A 772 -23.47 12.16 -21.38
C PHE A 772 -22.95 12.27 -22.82
N SER A 773 -21.85 11.59 -23.10
CA SER A 773 -21.37 11.34 -24.46
C SER A 773 -21.27 9.83 -24.70
N LEU A 774 -21.64 9.39 -25.90
CA LEU A 774 -21.52 8.00 -26.33
C LEU A 774 -20.25 7.86 -27.14
N TYR A 775 -19.37 6.95 -26.74
CA TYR A 775 -18.22 6.54 -27.52
C TYR A 775 -18.69 5.95 -28.85
N CYS A 776 -18.27 6.57 -29.96
CA CYS A 776 -18.45 6.05 -31.31
C CYS A 776 -17.09 5.73 -31.91
N GLN A 777 -16.93 4.56 -32.55
CA GLN A 777 -15.68 4.18 -33.25
C GLN A 777 -15.28 5.16 -34.38
N ASP A 778 -16.22 5.99 -34.83
CA ASP A 778 -15.99 7.04 -35.82
C ASP A 778 -15.58 8.40 -35.20
N ASP A 779 -15.45 8.51 -33.87
CA ASP A 779 -15.00 9.73 -33.21
C ASP A 779 -13.61 10.13 -33.69
N GLN A 780 -13.57 11.23 -34.45
CA GLN A 780 -12.35 11.86 -34.93
C GLN A 780 -11.41 12.21 -33.77
N ASP A 781 -11.95 12.48 -32.57
CA ASP A 781 -11.18 12.80 -31.36
C ASP A 781 -10.45 11.61 -30.74
N LEU A 782 -10.88 10.37 -31.00
CA LEU A 782 -10.14 9.19 -30.52
C LEU A 782 -8.99 8.81 -31.44
N ARG A 783 -9.22 8.87 -32.76
CA ARG A 783 -8.13 8.83 -33.75
C ARG A 783 -7.13 9.93 -33.45
N ARG A 784 -7.61 11.12 -33.07
CA ARG A 784 -6.76 12.23 -32.64
C ARG A 784 -5.90 11.87 -31.43
N ARG A 785 -6.44 11.21 -30.39
CA ARG A 785 -5.65 10.82 -29.20
C ARG A 785 -4.66 9.66 -29.43
N GLU A 786 -5.03 8.63 -30.20
CA GLU A 786 -4.08 7.60 -30.63
C GLU A 786 -2.98 8.19 -31.52
N MET A 787 -3.36 9.09 -32.42
CA MET A 787 -2.43 9.83 -33.28
C MET A 787 -1.56 10.80 -32.48
N GLU A 788 -2.07 11.44 -31.43
CA GLU A 788 -1.32 12.31 -30.52
C GLU A 788 -0.23 11.51 -29.77
N MET A 789 -0.56 10.34 -29.21
CA MET A 789 0.45 9.46 -28.57
C MET A 789 1.48 8.92 -29.57
N ALA A 790 1.06 8.62 -30.80
CA ALA A 790 1.97 8.28 -31.88
C ALA A 790 2.87 9.47 -32.27
N CYS A 791 2.33 10.69 -32.28
CA CYS A 791 3.05 11.93 -32.56
C CYS A 791 4.08 12.26 -31.48
N VAL A 792 3.79 12.06 -30.19
CA VAL A 792 4.77 12.25 -29.12
C VAL A 792 5.97 11.30 -29.28
N ASN A 793 5.70 10.02 -29.53
CA ASN A 793 6.75 9.05 -29.82
C ASN A 793 7.54 9.41 -31.10
N MET A 794 6.86 9.92 -32.12
CA MET A 794 7.48 10.40 -33.35
C MET A 794 8.40 11.59 -33.11
N VAL A 795 7.98 12.56 -32.29
CA VAL A 795 8.77 13.75 -31.92
C VAL A 795 10.03 13.35 -31.16
N HIS A 796 9.93 12.48 -30.15
CA HIS A 796 11.11 11.98 -29.44
C HIS A 796 12.09 11.25 -30.38
N LYS A 797 11.57 10.41 -31.29
CA LYS A 797 12.40 9.75 -32.31
C LYS A 797 12.95 10.72 -33.35
N ALA A 798 12.29 11.83 -33.64
CA ALA A 798 12.78 12.83 -34.58
C ALA A 798 13.94 13.62 -33.96
N LEU A 799 13.78 14.08 -32.71
CA LEU A 799 14.81 14.76 -31.94
C LEU A 799 16.05 13.88 -31.73
N ALA A 800 15.86 12.60 -31.38
CA ALA A 800 16.99 11.68 -31.14
C ALA A 800 17.77 11.28 -32.41
N ASN A 801 17.21 11.50 -33.61
CA ASN A 801 17.83 11.12 -34.88
C ASN A 801 18.05 12.34 -35.80
N ASP A 802 18.06 13.56 -35.27
CA ASP A 802 18.27 14.82 -36.02
C ASP A 802 17.34 14.99 -37.24
N ARG A 803 16.06 14.60 -37.11
CA ARG A 803 15.04 14.67 -38.19
C ARG A 803 14.12 15.88 -38.10
N VAL A 804 14.53 16.90 -37.36
CA VAL A 804 13.85 18.20 -37.30
C VAL A 804 14.52 19.11 -38.34
N GLU A 805 13.76 19.60 -39.32
CA GLU A 805 14.25 20.45 -40.40
C GLU A 805 13.58 21.84 -40.37
N LEU A 806 14.35 22.87 -40.75
CA LEU A 806 13.89 24.26 -40.80
C LEU A 806 13.35 24.62 -42.18
N PHE A 807 12.09 25.00 -42.21
CA PHE A 807 11.46 25.69 -43.32
C PHE A 807 11.35 27.17 -42.99
N ALA A 808 11.15 28.00 -44.00
CA ALA A 808 10.87 29.41 -43.82
C ALA A 808 9.76 29.86 -44.76
N GLN A 809 9.04 30.90 -44.34
CA GLN A 809 8.04 31.58 -45.16
C GLN A 809 8.30 33.08 -45.19
N ARG A 810 8.23 33.67 -46.39
CA ARG A 810 8.46 35.10 -46.60
C ARG A 810 7.35 35.94 -45.95
N ILE A 811 7.76 36.99 -45.25
CA ILE A 811 6.92 38.10 -44.82
C ILE A 811 7.20 39.27 -45.79
N LEU A 812 6.15 39.83 -46.39
CA LEU A 812 6.25 40.91 -47.36
C LEU A 812 6.01 42.26 -46.67
N ASP A 813 6.92 43.21 -46.86
CA ASP A 813 6.72 44.62 -46.51
C ASP A 813 5.77 45.26 -47.53
N LEU A 814 4.61 45.73 -47.06
CA LEU A 814 3.58 46.35 -47.90
C LEU A 814 3.85 47.84 -48.16
N GLU A 815 4.64 48.50 -47.32
CA GLU A 815 5.01 49.92 -47.49
C GLU A 815 6.23 50.10 -48.43
N GLN A 816 6.81 49.00 -48.93
CA GLN A 816 7.95 48.95 -49.86
C GLN A 816 9.18 49.75 -49.40
N GLY A 817 9.39 49.87 -48.09
CA GLY A 817 10.45 50.69 -47.49
C GLY A 817 11.77 49.95 -47.28
N ASP A 818 11.72 48.63 -47.08
CA ASP A 818 12.89 47.81 -46.78
C ASP A 818 13.08 46.64 -47.76
N SER A 819 14.20 46.62 -48.49
CA SER A 819 14.54 45.56 -49.46
C SER A 819 15.22 44.34 -48.81
N ARG A 820 15.40 44.36 -47.49
CA ARG A 820 15.98 43.25 -46.73
C ARG A 820 14.95 42.14 -46.48
N MET A 821 15.46 40.94 -46.24
CA MET A 821 14.64 39.74 -46.10
C MET A 821 13.89 39.75 -44.76
N HIS A 822 12.60 39.45 -44.81
CA HIS A 822 11.77 39.16 -43.66
C HIS A 822 11.19 37.77 -43.85
N PHE A 823 11.38 36.88 -42.90
CA PHE A 823 10.77 35.55 -42.94
C PHE A 823 10.54 34.98 -41.55
N GLU A 824 9.60 34.05 -41.49
CA GLU A 824 9.29 33.26 -40.31
C GLU A 824 9.86 31.85 -40.46
N ILE A 825 10.49 31.35 -39.41
CA ILE A 825 10.97 29.97 -39.30
C ILE A 825 9.82 29.05 -38.91
N LEU A 826 9.64 28.01 -39.70
CA LEU A 826 8.62 27.01 -39.54
C LEU A 826 9.27 25.64 -39.41
N VAL A 827 8.94 24.93 -38.33
CA VAL A 827 9.48 23.59 -38.11
C VAL A 827 8.78 22.53 -38.97
N ARG A 828 9.53 21.54 -39.47
CA ARG A 828 9.00 20.32 -40.09
C ARG A 828 9.70 19.10 -39.50
N ILE A 829 8.98 17.99 -39.38
CA ILE A 829 9.57 16.69 -39.01
C ILE A 829 9.65 15.83 -40.26
N ARG A 830 10.83 15.26 -40.53
CA ARG A 830 11.04 14.30 -41.61
C ARG A 830 10.74 12.89 -41.11
N ASP A 831 9.82 12.21 -41.79
CA ASP A 831 9.37 10.86 -41.43
C ASP A 831 10.38 9.77 -41.86
N ALA A 832 10.00 8.49 -41.78
CA ALA A 832 10.88 7.37 -42.20
C ALA A 832 10.90 7.14 -43.73
N ASN A 833 9.96 7.73 -44.46
CA ASN A 833 9.81 7.65 -45.91
C ASN A 833 10.31 8.92 -46.63
N ASP A 834 11.02 9.80 -45.92
CA ASP A 834 11.48 11.12 -46.40
C ASP A 834 10.35 12.13 -46.72
N GLU A 835 9.17 11.98 -46.13
CA GLU A 835 8.09 12.96 -46.23
C GLU A 835 8.10 13.97 -45.06
N TYR A 836 7.66 15.20 -45.34
CA TYR A 836 7.60 16.29 -44.37
C TYR A 836 6.24 16.36 -43.66
N ILE A 837 6.27 16.29 -42.34
CA ILE A 837 5.10 16.38 -41.48
C ILE A 837 4.95 17.83 -40.99
N SER A 838 3.75 18.38 -41.14
CA SER A 838 3.38 19.74 -40.73
C SER A 838 3.23 19.87 -39.20
N PRO A 839 3.62 21.01 -38.59
CA PRO A 839 3.45 21.26 -37.16
C PRO A 839 2.00 21.16 -36.70
N GLY A 840 1.01 21.47 -37.54
CA GLY A 840 -0.40 21.30 -37.20
C GLY A 840 -0.81 19.86 -36.83
N ILE A 841 -0.01 18.86 -37.21
CA ILE A 841 -0.24 17.45 -36.86
C ILE A 841 0.37 17.09 -35.50
N PHE A 842 1.58 17.58 -35.19
CA PHE A 842 2.33 17.14 -34.01
C PHE A 842 2.41 18.17 -32.88
N MET A 843 2.39 19.48 -33.16
CA MET A 843 2.50 20.52 -32.14
C MET A 843 1.39 20.47 -31.07
N PRO A 844 0.09 20.25 -31.42
CA PRO A 844 -0.96 20.13 -30.41
C PRO A 844 -0.70 18.98 -29.41
N ALA A 845 -0.16 17.86 -29.90
CA ALA A 845 0.25 16.74 -29.07
C ALA A 845 1.49 17.11 -28.22
N SER A 846 2.49 17.72 -28.84
CA SER A 846 3.72 18.14 -28.17
C SER A 846 3.46 19.13 -27.04
N GLU A 847 2.53 20.07 -27.19
CA GLU A 847 2.15 20.99 -26.13
C GLU A 847 1.42 20.27 -25.00
N ARG A 848 0.41 19.46 -25.33
CA ARG A 848 -0.40 18.72 -24.34
C ARG A 848 0.42 17.77 -23.46
N TYR A 849 1.44 17.12 -24.03
CA TYR A 849 2.31 16.18 -23.31
C TYR A 849 3.65 16.79 -22.86
N ASN A 850 3.77 18.11 -22.87
CA ASN A 850 4.93 18.86 -22.39
C ASN A 850 6.27 18.48 -23.08
N VAL A 851 6.24 18.31 -24.39
CA VAL A 851 7.42 18.01 -25.25
C VAL A 851 7.74 19.17 -26.20
N ALA A 852 6.84 20.15 -26.36
CA ALA A 852 7.02 21.30 -27.27
C ALA A 852 8.30 22.08 -27.00
N HIS A 853 8.67 22.28 -25.72
CA HIS A 853 9.90 22.97 -25.36
C HIS A 853 11.17 22.32 -25.92
N LEU A 854 11.20 20.99 -26.12
CA LEU A 854 12.34 20.31 -26.74
C LEU A 854 12.46 20.62 -28.23
N ILE A 855 11.33 20.80 -28.91
CA ILE A 855 11.30 21.22 -30.32
C ILE A 855 11.77 22.68 -30.41
N ASP A 856 11.25 23.55 -29.55
CA ASP A 856 11.63 24.97 -29.52
C ASP A 856 13.14 25.14 -29.27
N LYS A 857 13.72 24.37 -28.34
CA LYS A 857 15.19 24.37 -28.10
C LYS A 857 15.95 24.03 -29.38
N GLN A 858 15.50 23.03 -30.12
CA GLN A 858 16.15 22.59 -31.34
C GLN A 858 15.98 23.59 -32.49
N VAL A 859 14.80 24.21 -32.64
CA VAL A 859 14.54 25.23 -33.66
C VAL A 859 15.40 26.46 -33.45
N VAL A 860 15.46 26.98 -32.21
CA VAL A 860 16.30 28.15 -31.86
C VAL A 860 17.76 27.85 -32.17
N ARG A 861 18.29 26.73 -31.66
CA ARG A 861 19.68 26.33 -31.87
C ARG A 861 20.03 26.19 -33.35
N GLN A 862 19.21 25.47 -34.12
CA GLN A 862 19.46 25.29 -35.55
C GLN A 862 19.38 26.61 -36.33
N THR A 863 18.44 27.50 -35.98
CA THR A 863 18.26 28.78 -36.66
C THR A 863 19.46 29.70 -36.44
N LEU A 864 19.87 29.87 -35.18
CA LEU A 864 21.02 30.70 -34.83
C LEU A 864 22.32 30.13 -35.44
N ALA A 865 22.52 28.81 -35.37
CA ALA A 865 23.66 28.16 -35.99
C ALA A 865 23.68 28.32 -37.51
N TRP A 866 22.53 28.18 -38.17
CA TRP A 866 22.44 28.35 -39.63
C TRP A 866 22.76 29.78 -40.05
N LEU A 867 22.19 30.78 -39.35
CA LEU A 867 22.47 32.20 -39.62
C LEU A 867 23.94 32.57 -39.38
N ALA A 868 24.55 32.06 -38.31
CA ALA A 868 25.97 32.26 -38.02
C ALA A 868 26.89 31.66 -39.11
N GLN A 869 26.48 30.55 -39.74
CA GLN A 869 27.21 29.90 -40.83
C GLN A 869 27.01 30.57 -42.19
N HIS A 870 26.02 31.45 -42.35
CA HIS A 870 25.70 32.13 -43.61
C HIS A 870 25.73 33.66 -43.46
N PRO A 871 26.93 34.29 -43.37
CA PRO A 871 27.06 35.73 -43.16
C PRO A 871 26.37 36.59 -44.23
N ASN A 872 26.40 36.16 -45.50
CA ASN A 872 25.73 36.87 -46.59
C ASN A 872 24.20 36.88 -46.44
N ALA A 873 23.61 35.80 -45.92
CA ALA A 873 22.19 35.77 -45.59
C ALA A 873 21.90 36.69 -44.40
N LEU A 874 22.75 36.64 -43.37
CA LEU A 874 22.61 37.47 -42.17
C LEU A 874 22.70 38.97 -42.46
N ASP A 875 23.62 39.41 -43.33
CA ASP A 875 23.77 40.82 -43.71
C ASP A 875 22.52 41.36 -44.42
N ASN A 876 21.86 40.51 -45.19
CA ASN A 876 20.66 40.84 -45.96
C ASN A 876 19.34 40.57 -45.20
N LEU A 877 19.42 40.05 -43.97
CA LEU A 877 18.28 39.79 -43.08
C LEU A 877 17.87 41.06 -42.33
N ALA A 878 16.59 41.40 -42.38
CA ALA A 878 15.97 42.42 -41.53
C ALA A 878 15.34 41.79 -40.28
N LEU A 879 14.59 40.69 -40.47
CA LEU A 879 13.75 40.08 -39.45
C LEU A 879 13.68 38.56 -39.69
N CYS A 880 14.04 37.79 -38.67
CA CYS A 880 13.81 36.35 -38.59
C CYS A 880 12.87 36.08 -37.42
N ALA A 881 11.65 35.65 -37.72
CA ALA A 881 10.65 35.29 -36.73
C ALA A 881 10.76 33.82 -36.32
N ILE A 882 10.67 33.53 -35.02
CA ILE A 882 10.71 32.19 -34.44
C ILE A 882 9.55 32.04 -33.46
N ASN A 883 8.71 31.03 -33.68
CA ASN A 883 7.62 30.70 -32.78
C ASN A 883 8.11 30.07 -31.49
N LEU A 884 7.51 30.47 -30.37
CA LEU A 884 7.69 29.85 -29.06
C LEU A 884 6.35 29.34 -28.53
N SER A 885 6.32 28.08 -28.11
CA SER A 885 5.11 27.50 -27.51
C SER A 885 4.82 28.10 -26.12
N GLY A 886 3.55 28.12 -25.72
CA GLY A 886 3.15 28.66 -24.41
C GLY A 886 3.74 27.89 -23.22
N HIS A 887 4.02 26.60 -23.39
CA HIS A 887 4.68 25.78 -22.37
C HIS A 887 6.16 26.18 -22.19
N SER A 888 6.85 26.56 -23.26
CA SER A 888 8.23 27.05 -23.20
C SER A 888 8.34 28.36 -22.41
N MET A 889 7.35 29.25 -22.54
CA MET A 889 7.28 30.50 -21.76
C MET A 889 7.07 30.24 -20.26
N GLY A 890 6.42 29.12 -19.88
CA GLY A 890 6.23 28.73 -18.49
C GLY A 890 7.42 27.97 -17.88
N ASN A 891 8.36 27.51 -18.70
CA ASN A 891 9.46 26.65 -18.29
C ASN A 891 10.75 27.47 -18.08
N GLN A 892 11.18 27.59 -16.81
CA GLN A 892 12.39 28.34 -16.46
C GLN A 892 13.66 27.79 -17.14
N GLU A 893 13.79 26.47 -17.26
CA GLU A 893 14.95 25.83 -17.91
C GLU A 893 15.03 26.14 -19.41
N PHE A 894 13.89 26.41 -20.05
CA PHE A 894 13.86 26.87 -21.44
C PHE A 894 14.25 28.34 -21.56
N ILE A 895 13.73 29.19 -20.66
CA ILE A 895 14.05 30.62 -20.63
C ILE A 895 15.55 30.82 -20.45
N ASP A 896 16.14 30.15 -19.46
CA ASP A 896 17.58 30.24 -19.17
C ASP A 896 18.39 29.78 -20.40
N PHE A 897 18.02 28.65 -21.01
CA PHE A 897 18.63 28.17 -22.26
C PHE A 897 18.55 29.19 -23.40
N LEU A 898 17.38 29.80 -23.63
CA LEU A 898 17.18 30.74 -24.72
C LEU A 898 18.04 31.99 -24.55
N ILE A 899 18.12 32.51 -23.32
CA ILE A 899 18.97 33.65 -22.98
C ILE A 899 20.44 33.31 -23.23
N ASP A 900 20.91 32.17 -22.70
CA ASP A 900 22.29 31.73 -22.89
C ASP A 900 22.67 31.53 -24.37
N GLU A 901 21.77 30.93 -25.16
CA GLU A 901 21.99 30.69 -26.59
C GLU A 901 22.00 32.01 -27.39
N LEU A 902 21.13 32.98 -27.04
CA LEU A 902 21.12 34.30 -27.67
C LEU A 902 22.35 35.13 -27.30
N GLU A 903 22.79 35.11 -26.04
CA GLU A 903 23.98 35.83 -25.57
C GLU A 903 25.28 35.26 -26.15
N SER A 904 25.34 33.94 -26.33
CA SER A 904 26.53 33.27 -26.90
C SER A 904 26.59 33.31 -28.43
N SER A 905 25.47 33.63 -29.10
CA SER A 905 25.39 33.68 -30.55
C SER A 905 26.06 34.92 -31.15
N THR A 906 26.64 34.78 -32.34
CA THR A 906 27.17 35.91 -33.13
C THR A 906 26.08 36.64 -33.93
N VAL A 907 24.84 36.16 -33.89
CA VAL A 907 23.70 36.73 -34.60
C VAL A 907 23.18 37.95 -33.82
N PRO A 908 23.07 39.14 -34.46
CA PRO A 908 22.50 40.32 -33.81
C PRO A 908 21.05 40.07 -33.34
N CYS A 909 20.80 40.25 -32.04
CA CYS A 909 19.49 40.00 -31.43
C CYS A 909 18.38 40.91 -31.98
N ASP A 910 18.72 42.09 -32.48
CA ASP A 910 17.79 43.05 -33.12
C ASP A 910 17.19 42.55 -34.44
N LYS A 911 17.74 41.46 -35.00
CA LYS A 911 17.18 40.77 -36.18
C LYS A 911 16.29 39.58 -35.82
N ILE A 912 16.27 39.16 -34.55
CA ILE A 912 15.48 38.02 -34.09
C ILE A 912 14.17 38.51 -33.48
N CYS A 913 13.07 37.97 -33.98
CA CYS A 913 11.73 38.20 -33.47
C CYS A 913 11.17 36.92 -32.86
N LEU A 914 10.75 36.98 -31.61
CA LEU A 914 10.13 35.83 -30.94
C LEU A 914 8.63 36.01 -30.94
N GLU A 915 7.93 35.02 -31.48
CA GLU A 915 6.47 35.04 -31.67
C GLU A 915 5.81 34.17 -30.61
N ILE A 916 4.83 34.75 -29.91
CA ILE A 916 4.11 34.09 -28.82
C ILE A 916 2.64 34.38 -28.99
N THR A 917 1.81 33.35 -28.92
CA THR A 917 0.36 33.49 -29.09
C THR A 917 -0.26 34.33 -27.98
N GLU A 918 -1.34 35.05 -28.32
CA GLU A 918 -2.09 35.87 -27.37
C GLU A 918 -2.52 35.05 -26.13
N THR A 919 -3.08 33.86 -26.36
CA THR A 919 -3.56 32.97 -25.29
C THR A 919 -2.42 32.54 -24.36
N ALA A 920 -1.24 32.25 -24.90
CA ALA A 920 -0.08 31.87 -24.11
C ALA A 920 0.37 33.01 -23.19
N ALA A 921 0.52 34.23 -23.74
CA ALA A 921 0.91 35.41 -22.96
C ALA A 921 -0.11 35.77 -21.86
N MET A 922 -1.40 35.52 -22.09
CA MET A 922 -2.46 35.79 -21.12
C MET A 922 -2.52 34.78 -19.98
N SER A 923 -2.23 33.50 -20.26
CA SER A 923 -2.32 32.44 -19.26
C SER A 923 -1.42 32.68 -18.03
N ASN A 924 -0.28 33.35 -18.22
CA ASN A 924 0.64 33.72 -17.15
C ASN A 924 1.29 35.11 -17.35
N MET A 925 0.46 36.16 -17.28
CA MET A 925 0.82 37.56 -17.56
C MET A 925 2.07 38.06 -16.81
N ASN A 926 2.25 37.72 -15.53
CA ASN A 926 3.40 38.22 -14.76
C ASN A 926 4.71 37.61 -15.25
N GLN A 927 4.72 36.30 -15.52
CA GLN A 927 5.89 35.61 -16.05
C GLN A 927 6.21 36.08 -17.49
N ALA A 928 5.17 36.30 -18.31
CA ALA A 928 5.33 36.87 -19.66
C ALA A 928 5.98 38.27 -19.62
N LEU A 929 5.57 39.14 -18.68
CA LEU A 929 6.15 40.48 -18.54
C LEU A 929 7.62 40.43 -18.13
N GLU A 930 7.99 39.56 -17.19
CA GLU A 930 9.39 39.38 -16.77
C GLU A 930 10.25 38.83 -17.91
N PHE A 931 9.76 37.78 -18.58
CA PHE A 931 10.45 37.17 -19.73
C PHE A 931 10.63 38.15 -20.89
N PHE A 932 9.59 38.91 -21.24
CA PHE A 932 9.69 39.89 -22.32
C PHE A 932 10.66 41.02 -21.96
N ALA A 933 10.70 41.44 -20.70
CA ALA A 933 11.66 42.44 -20.24
C ALA A 933 13.11 41.96 -20.41
N GLN A 934 13.40 40.69 -20.14
CA GLN A 934 14.73 40.10 -20.33
C GLN A 934 15.11 40.04 -21.81
N LEU A 935 14.22 39.53 -22.68
CA LEU A 935 14.45 39.48 -24.13
C LEU A 935 14.65 40.88 -24.74
N LYS A 936 13.90 41.87 -24.25
CA LYS A 936 14.07 43.26 -24.66
C LYS A 936 15.41 43.86 -24.25
N GLN A 937 15.97 43.46 -23.11
CA GLN A 937 17.30 43.91 -22.69
C GLN A 937 18.40 43.38 -23.61
N LEU A 938 18.23 42.17 -24.16
CA LEU A 938 19.12 41.59 -25.17
C LEU A 938 18.98 42.25 -26.55
N GLY A 939 17.87 42.95 -26.79
CA GLY A 939 17.57 43.64 -28.05
C GLY A 939 16.67 42.86 -29.00
N CYS A 940 16.10 41.73 -28.58
CA CYS A 940 15.15 40.96 -29.39
C CYS A 940 13.84 41.72 -29.62
N LEU A 941 13.24 41.44 -30.78
CA LEU A 941 11.88 41.87 -31.09
C LEU A 941 10.88 40.83 -30.59
N ILE A 942 9.68 41.27 -30.21
CA ILE A 942 8.62 40.38 -29.72
C ILE A 942 7.36 40.62 -30.53
N ALA A 943 6.81 39.56 -31.11
CA ALA A 943 5.53 39.58 -31.78
C ALA A 943 4.47 38.85 -30.95
N LEU A 944 3.27 39.45 -30.88
CA LEU A 944 2.09 38.79 -30.34
C LEU A 944 1.33 38.15 -31.49
N ASP A 945 1.19 36.82 -31.45
CA ASP A 945 0.60 36.02 -32.52
C ASP A 945 -0.87 35.68 -32.27
N ASP A 946 -1.61 35.33 -33.32
CA ASP A 946 -3.05 35.01 -33.31
C ASP A 946 -3.93 36.09 -32.63
N PHE A 947 -3.60 37.37 -32.82
CA PHE A 947 -4.29 38.44 -32.09
C PHE A 947 -5.73 38.64 -32.56
N GLY A 948 -6.68 38.52 -31.63
CA GLY A 948 -8.12 38.74 -31.86
C GLY A 948 -8.98 37.46 -31.83
N SER A 949 -8.39 36.27 -31.76
CA SER A 949 -9.14 34.99 -31.65
C SER A 949 -9.55 34.64 -30.20
N GLY A 950 -8.95 35.30 -29.20
CA GLY A 950 -9.26 35.14 -27.77
C GLY A 950 -10.27 36.16 -27.20
N LEU A 951 -10.88 35.85 -26.05
CA LEU A 951 -11.87 36.70 -25.34
C LEU A 951 -11.28 37.96 -24.66
N SER A 952 -10.09 38.41 -25.05
CA SER A 952 -9.33 39.42 -24.32
C SER A 952 -9.72 40.86 -24.67
N SER A 953 -9.73 41.73 -23.64
CA SER A 953 -9.89 43.18 -23.81
C SER A 953 -8.57 43.85 -24.20
N PHE A 954 -8.59 44.77 -25.18
CA PHE A 954 -7.45 45.60 -25.65
C PHE A 954 -6.59 46.27 -24.54
N GLY A 955 -7.08 46.34 -23.31
CA GLY A 955 -6.37 46.89 -22.15
C GLY A 955 -5.07 46.18 -21.78
N TYR A 956 -4.87 44.91 -22.18
CA TYR A 956 -3.66 44.15 -21.86
C TYR A 956 -2.52 44.38 -22.85
N LEU A 957 -2.83 44.60 -24.13
CA LEU A 957 -1.83 44.97 -25.15
C LEU A 957 -1.05 46.23 -24.73
N LYS A 958 -1.66 47.10 -23.92
CA LYS A 958 -1.02 48.31 -23.38
C LYS A 958 0.09 48.02 -22.37
N LYS A 959 0.01 46.87 -21.69
CA LYS A 959 0.96 46.47 -20.65
C LYS A 959 2.10 45.62 -21.21
N LEU A 960 1.84 44.86 -22.27
CA LEU A 960 2.83 43.95 -22.86
C LEU A 960 3.85 44.74 -23.72
N PRO A 961 5.17 44.59 -23.47
CA PRO A 961 6.22 45.28 -24.23
C PRO A 961 6.50 44.60 -25.59
N VAL A 962 5.46 44.34 -26.38
CA VAL A 962 5.56 43.75 -27.74
C VAL A 962 5.87 44.83 -28.79
N ASP A 963 6.46 44.46 -29.92
CA ASP A 963 6.76 45.35 -31.06
C ASP A 963 5.79 45.17 -32.22
N ILE A 964 5.40 43.91 -32.43
CA ILE A 964 4.62 43.47 -33.59
C ILE A 964 3.33 42.80 -33.09
N VAL A 965 2.23 43.07 -33.77
CA VAL A 965 0.94 42.39 -33.58
C VAL A 965 0.60 41.67 -34.87
N LYS A 966 0.50 40.35 -34.83
CA LYS A 966 0.08 39.54 -35.98
C LYS A 966 -1.42 39.34 -35.91
N ILE A 967 -2.11 39.78 -36.96
CA ILE A 967 -3.56 39.73 -37.09
C ILE A 967 -3.93 38.33 -37.57
N ASP A 968 -4.73 37.64 -36.76
CA ASP A 968 -5.14 36.26 -36.99
C ASP A 968 -5.79 36.08 -38.37
N GLY A 969 -5.39 35.02 -39.06
CA GLY A 969 -5.90 34.68 -40.39
C GLY A 969 -7.41 34.49 -40.49
N LEU A 970 -8.09 34.21 -39.37
CA LEU A 970 -9.55 34.13 -39.29
C LEU A 970 -10.21 35.41 -39.82
N PHE A 971 -9.64 36.58 -39.57
CA PHE A 971 -10.19 37.87 -40.03
C PHE A 971 -9.62 38.30 -41.40
N VAL A 972 -8.45 37.80 -41.79
CA VAL A 972 -7.78 38.24 -43.02
C VAL A 972 -8.27 37.46 -44.24
N ARG A 973 -8.58 36.17 -44.11
CA ARG A 973 -8.98 35.31 -45.25
C ARG A 973 -10.23 35.80 -45.97
N ASP A 974 -11.23 36.24 -45.22
CA ASP A 974 -12.55 36.63 -45.75
C ASP A 974 -12.74 38.16 -45.80
N ILE A 975 -11.65 38.94 -45.68
CA ILE A 975 -11.71 40.42 -45.61
C ILE A 975 -12.30 41.09 -46.87
N ASP A 976 -12.23 40.40 -48.01
CA ASP A 976 -12.76 40.86 -49.30
C ASP A 976 -14.27 40.62 -49.47
N SER A 977 -14.85 39.75 -48.65
CA SER A 977 -16.23 39.29 -48.77
C SER A 977 -17.08 39.51 -47.52
N ASN A 978 -16.45 39.70 -46.35
CA ASN A 978 -17.11 39.92 -45.07
C ASN A 978 -16.79 41.31 -44.48
N GLU A 979 -17.83 42.15 -44.42
CA GLU A 979 -17.72 43.52 -43.90
C GLU A 979 -17.32 43.57 -42.42
N MET A 980 -17.70 42.56 -41.63
CA MET A 980 -17.30 42.48 -40.21
C MET A 980 -15.80 42.20 -40.05
N ASP A 981 -15.25 41.30 -40.86
CA ASP A 981 -13.83 40.95 -40.80
C ASP A 981 -12.96 42.13 -41.25
N HIS A 982 -13.39 42.83 -42.30
CA HIS A 982 -12.79 44.09 -42.73
C HIS A 982 -12.80 45.17 -41.63
N LEU A 983 -13.91 45.31 -40.89
CA LEU A 983 -13.99 46.22 -39.73
C LEU A 983 -13.05 45.79 -38.59
N MET A 984 -12.93 44.48 -38.33
CA MET A 984 -12.07 43.93 -37.29
C MET A 984 -10.59 44.18 -37.60
N VAL A 985 -10.12 43.82 -38.81
CA VAL A 985 -8.74 44.04 -39.24
C VAL A 985 -8.38 45.53 -39.17
N ARG A 986 -9.26 46.42 -39.64
CA ARG A 986 -9.07 47.88 -39.51
C ARG A 986 -8.91 48.31 -38.06
N SER A 987 -9.80 47.85 -37.18
CA SER A 987 -9.81 48.23 -35.76
C SER A 987 -8.54 47.76 -35.04
N ILE A 988 -8.09 46.54 -35.33
CA ILE A 988 -6.86 45.98 -34.78
C ILE A 988 -5.65 46.80 -35.27
N ASN A 989 -5.60 47.09 -36.58
CA ASN A 989 -4.50 47.88 -37.15
C ASN A 989 -4.43 49.30 -36.55
N ASP A 990 -5.54 50.02 -36.54
CA ASP A 990 -5.61 51.39 -36.01
C ASP A 990 -5.15 51.44 -34.54
N LEU A 991 -5.56 50.46 -33.74
CA LEU A 991 -5.21 50.38 -32.32
C LEU A 991 -3.73 50.03 -32.12
N ALA A 992 -3.21 49.06 -32.86
CA ALA A 992 -1.79 48.71 -32.83
C ALA A 992 -0.90 49.90 -33.22
N LYS A 993 -1.27 50.62 -34.30
CA LYS A 993 -0.54 51.83 -34.75
C LYS A 993 -0.60 52.96 -33.73
N GLN A 994 -1.75 53.22 -33.10
CA GLN A 994 -1.85 54.21 -32.01
C GLN A 994 -0.95 53.88 -30.81
N MET A 995 -0.65 52.59 -30.60
CA MET A 995 0.22 52.11 -29.55
C MET A 995 1.70 52.00 -29.98
N GLY A 996 2.02 52.48 -31.19
CA GLY A 996 3.37 52.48 -31.75
C GLY A 996 3.86 51.08 -32.13
N LYS A 997 2.96 50.14 -32.41
CA LYS A 997 3.25 48.76 -32.80
C LYS A 997 3.12 48.60 -34.31
N ARG A 998 3.89 47.68 -34.89
CA ARG A 998 3.73 47.28 -36.29
C ARG A 998 2.75 46.11 -36.39
N THR A 999 2.16 45.93 -37.56
CA THR A 999 1.15 44.91 -37.82
C THR A 999 1.56 43.97 -38.95
N VAL A 1000 1.29 42.69 -38.77
CA VAL A 1000 1.45 41.67 -39.81
C VAL A 1000 0.09 41.02 -40.04
N ALA A 1001 -0.41 40.97 -41.26
CA ALA A 1001 -1.61 40.22 -41.58
C ALA A 1001 -1.26 38.82 -42.09
N GLU A 1002 -1.83 37.79 -41.47
CA GLU A 1002 -1.56 36.40 -41.81
C GLU A 1002 -2.59 35.80 -42.77
N PHE A 1003 -2.27 34.63 -43.35
CA PHE A 1003 -3.16 33.89 -44.26
C PHE A 1003 -3.66 34.71 -45.46
N VAL A 1004 -2.78 35.52 -46.05
CA VAL A 1004 -3.06 36.25 -47.29
C VAL A 1004 -3.07 35.30 -48.49
N GLU A 1005 -4.25 34.92 -48.95
CA GLU A 1005 -4.43 33.87 -49.99
C GLU A 1005 -4.50 34.38 -51.42
N ASN A 1006 -4.86 35.66 -51.64
CA ASN A 1006 -4.99 36.25 -52.96
C ASN A 1006 -4.51 37.71 -53.03
N ASN A 1007 -4.34 38.25 -54.24
CA ASN A 1007 -3.87 39.63 -54.44
C ASN A 1007 -4.90 40.70 -54.06
N GLN A 1008 -6.21 40.38 -54.06
CA GLN A 1008 -7.25 41.33 -53.66
C GLN A 1008 -7.17 41.64 -52.16
N ILE A 1009 -6.85 40.63 -51.34
CA ILE A 1009 -6.58 40.78 -49.91
C ILE A 1009 -5.36 41.70 -49.71
N ILE A 1010 -4.30 41.54 -50.50
CA ILE A 1010 -3.11 42.42 -50.43
C ILE A 1010 -3.49 43.88 -50.69
N ASP A 1011 -4.26 44.15 -51.76
CA ASP A 1011 -4.69 45.51 -52.10
C ASP A 1011 -5.51 46.15 -50.97
N LEU A 1012 -6.41 45.38 -50.34
CA LEU A 1012 -7.21 45.83 -49.18
C LEU A 1012 -6.34 46.09 -47.94
N LEU A 1013 -5.36 45.23 -47.65
CA LEU A 1013 -4.44 45.42 -46.54
C LEU A 1013 -3.57 46.68 -46.71
N ILE A 1014 -3.15 46.99 -47.94
CA ILE A 1014 -2.46 48.24 -48.28
C ILE A 1014 -3.38 49.44 -48.04
N GLU A 1015 -4.65 49.37 -48.46
CA GLU A 1015 -5.64 50.44 -48.23
C GLU A 1015 -5.86 50.68 -46.73
N LEU A 1016 -5.96 49.61 -45.94
CA LEU A 1016 -6.10 49.66 -44.48
C LEU A 1016 -4.82 50.11 -43.78
N GLY A 1017 -3.69 50.17 -44.51
CA GLY A 1017 -2.39 50.57 -43.99
C GLY A 1017 -1.80 49.56 -43.04
N VAL A 1018 -1.90 48.25 -43.32
CA VAL A 1018 -1.17 47.20 -42.59
C VAL A 1018 0.30 47.20 -43.05
N ASP A 1019 1.24 47.01 -42.12
CA ASP A 1019 2.67 47.19 -42.41
C ASP A 1019 3.27 45.99 -43.18
N TYR A 1020 2.92 44.77 -42.77
CA TYR A 1020 3.43 43.54 -43.37
C TYR A 1020 2.32 42.54 -43.68
N ALA A 1021 2.57 41.66 -44.65
CA ALA A 1021 1.67 40.57 -45.01
C ALA A 1021 2.41 39.24 -45.12
N GLN A 1022 1.72 38.16 -44.78
CA GLN A 1022 2.20 36.79 -44.90
C GLN A 1022 1.09 35.86 -45.37
N GLY A 1023 1.39 35.00 -46.35
CA GLY A 1023 0.40 34.04 -46.86
C GLY A 1023 0.79 33.41 -48.19
N TYR A 1024 -0.07 32.55 -48.71
CA TYR A 1024 0.21 31.76 -49.92
C TYR A 1024 0.20 32.58 -51.21
N ALA A 1025 -0.42 33.76 -51.23
CA ALA A 1025 -0.28 34.72 -52.33
C ALA A 1025 1.16 35.23 -52.48
N ILE A 1026 1.89 35.32 -51.36
CA ILE A 1026 3.26 35.84 -51.31
C ILE A 1026 4.25 34.70 -51.54
N GLY A 1027 4.08 33.59 -50.83
CA GLY A 1027 4.95 32.43 -50.95
C GLY A 1027 4.54 31.32 -49.98
N LYS A 1028 4.67 30.08 -50.42
CA LYS A 1028 4.49 28.91 -49.55
C LYS A 1028 5.75 28.66 -48.72
N PRO A 1029 5.63 28.03 -47.54
CA PRO A 1029 6.79 27.56 -46.79
C PRO A 1029 7.68 26.64 -47.64
N LYS A 1030 8.98 26.88 -47.65
CA LYS A 1030 10.01 26.09 -48.33
C LYS A 1030 11.20 25.85 -47.40
N PRO A 1031 12.11 24.90 -47.67
CA PRO A 1031 13.34 24.74 -46.90
C PRO A 1031 14.10 26.07 -46.79
N LEU A 1032 14.62 26.39 -45.60
CA LEU A 1032 15.22 27.69 -45.29
C LEU A 1032 16.29 28.11 -46.31
N ALA A 1033 17.17 27.18 -46.70
CA ALA A 1033 18.23 27.45 -47.67
C ALA A 1033 17.67 27.84 -49.04
N GLU A 1034 16.64 27.15 -49.52
CA GLU A 1034 16.03 27.43 -50.84
C GLU A 1034 15.34 28.80 -50.86
N LEU A 1035 14.63 29.17 -49.79
CA LEU A 1035 13.97 30.48 -49.72
C LEU A 1035 15.00 31.62 -49.71
N VAL A 1036 16.06 31.49 -48.93
CA VAL A 1036 17.08 32.53 -48.83
C VAL A 1036 17.80 32.72 -50.17
N ASP A 1037 18.12 31.64 -50.88
CA ASP A 1037 18.72 31.72 -52.21
C ASP A 1037 17.78 32.42 -53.23
N GLU A 1038 16.48 32.11 -53.17
CA GLU A 1038 15.45 32.76 -54.01
C GLU A 1038 15.36 34.27 -53.72
N LEU A 1039 15.29 34.66 -52.45
CA LEU A 1039 15.19 36.07 -52.04
C LEU A 1039 16.45 36.89 -52.37
N ILE A 1040 17.64 36.29 -52.23
CA ILE A 1040 18.89 36.93 -52.62
C ILE A 1040 18.93 37.12 -54.15
N ALA A 1041 18.55 36.11 -54.92
CA ALA A 1041 18.52 36.17 -56.38
C ALA A 1041 17.50 37.20 -56.92
N GLU A 1042 16.31 37.28 -56.33
CA GLU A 1042 15.30 38.31 -56.65
C GLU A 1042 15.86 39.71 -56.43
N ARG A 1043 16.57 39.93 -55.31
CA ARG A 1043 17.17 41.23 -55.01
C ARG A 1043 18.28 41.60 -55.99
N GLU A 1044 19.14 40.65 -56.36
CA GLU A 1044 20.17 40.89 -57.38
C GLU A 1044 19.55 41.28 -58.74
N GLN A 1045 18.40 40.70 -59.12
CA GLN A 1045 17.67 41.09 -60.33
C GLN A 1045 17.03 42.49 -60.23
N PHE A 1046 16.43 42.86 -59.09
CA PHE A 1046 15.90 44.21 -58.85
C PHE A 1046 17.00 45.28 -58.84
N THR A 1047 18.19 44.97 -58.32
CA THR A 1047 19.34 45.89 -58.28
C THR A 1047 20.02 46.04 -59.66
N THR A 1048 19.75 45.15 -60.61
CA THR A 1048 20.29 45.20 -61.98
C THR A 1048 19.33 45.87 -62.99
N GLN A 1049 18.05 46.04 -62.63
CA GLN A 1049 17.03 46.72 -63.43
C GLN A 1049 16.73 48.17 -62.97
N ALA A 1050 17.15 48.54 -61.77
CA ALA A 1050 17.21 49.94 -61.28
C ALA A 1050 18.55 50.59 -61.66
#